data_AF-A0A944CY30-F1
#
_entry.id   AF-A0A944CY30-F1
#
_cell.length_a   1.000
_cell.length_b   1.000
_cell.length_c   1.000
_cell.angle_alpha   90.00
_cell.angle_beta   90.00
_cell.angle_gamma   90.00
#
_symmetry.space_group_name_H-M   'P 1'
#
loop_
_entity.id
_entity.type
_entity.pdbx_description
1 polymer ?
#
loop_
_entity_poly.entity_id
_entity_poly.type
_entity_poly.pdbx_seq_one_letter_code
_entity_poly.pdbx_strand_id
1 'polypeptide(L)'
;MLEIRKNSFSQNYENSFFRTFSKNLYEKFEQKNLEGVLIGSPFCSIDERLQIDALLITSNSICLIDFKNYGGKIKLPNQQNFDADSGFWINEEGVNVKGGSYDNPFIQLKKQKQIFIKIFIDYIQENLEYDDKCNPYHCIRVVCFQKEVELLGEVPGNHEKNFKILHRGNYLSGLIDILEINTSEIKLATNSFNQFKILFQAEKYNFDEDIAKDVFQEISEQEYNLDFSILYEDQQEALNKISDFIRNPQKQVFILQGTSNSGKSFLIPYIEKIAEQLGIEEVLLFAQSKRVARNLMANYSTKNINSIYSYIYGGNSIKAIDDDPDENEENDKTEEVDIIDIVPLKKCENSDNSIFIVDESHLISDSYYESFDLRFGSGHILRDYLEFTNFKNSPRKIIFIGDPFQLGIGNAQESPLNSQYLQENYNLIVDFAQLLDKPNYSLINTEALKCVSAIRKNIFNDLQIEHISDNVIHLQKEQIATYLSQLNKADIHILCYSNEKANEINLWIKRKLLHSGETLAVGDIIVFHNNITVADNNDIFAPTKSIYNGNFGEITTIFEPKIEEIRTKNTSVTLNFREVDVQLDENKKICRVLLLENYLVNAKKELDKEERIALKRILNKYLKQEITSHAFEFSNEYHSVINSEEYRTLQTEILQLKIRLNNGEKVKTKLAESEKKLTRLLNKAKQEYKNKIKLRLQNDPSSQYFKFKNIAFIKYGYAMTVHKAISYKWPQVIFNVDQDRGRTNSSYFKWLYTGISRAISQIILYGCEPINPLSHPDLKIQNSTNKNISKDWVESYFTSKHSSDIDQLFTALNENLKQDFTDEFKNHNLINLCLFISQKIQFSKLTIQGIIHKKYQEIYQISEESNPNKTARVIIYYDQNGRFKLPTVQKSQPTEFADNVLLVLRKKIAITQLILERQDTWRNNLYNNLIEKLGSREIYFEDIYENNFYDLIKLFNVNTNSQLCIKIDYNLEGFISTITAIHCNDSSLWKIFQEVIQEYN
;
A
#
# COMPACT_ATOMS: atom_id res chain seq x y z
N MET A 1 -38.79 -11.44 29.13
CA MET A 1 -37.62 -11.57 28.22
C MET A 1 -36.66 -10.40 28.42
N LEU A 2 -35.35 -10.66 28.44
CA LEU A 2 -34.31 -9.65 28.59
C LEU A 2 -34.06 -8.93 27.25
N GLU A 3 -34.33 -7.63 27.16
CA GLU A 3 -33.95 -6.81 26.00
C GLU A 3 -32.47 -6.41 26.14
N ILE A 4 -31.65 -6.68 25.13
CA ILE A 4 -30.25 -6.25 25.13
C ILE A 4 -30.07 -5.14 24.12
N ARG A 5 -29.27 -4.15 24.49
CA ARG A 5 -28.88 -3.00 23.67
C ARG A 5 -27.39 -2.77 23.83
N LYS A 6 -26.72 -2.25 22.80
CA LYS A 6 -25.27 -2.13 22.76
C LYS A 6 -24.79 -1.00 21.86
N ASN A 7 -23.81 -0.24 22.32
CA ASN A 7 -22.96 0.63 21.48
C ASN A 7 -21.54 0.08 21.37
N SER A 8 -20.69 0.76 20.58
CA SER A 8 -19.26 0.46 20.52
C SER A 8 -18.56 0.77 21.86
N PHE A 9 -17.92 -0.23 22.45
CA PHE A 9 -17.05 -0.07 23.61
C PHE A 9 -15.74 0.64 23.22
N SER A 10 -15.12 1.30 24.19
CA SER A 10 -13.83 1.97 24.00
C SER A 10 -12.66 1.00 23.85
N GLN A 11 -12.76 -0.20 24.43
CA GLN A 11 -11.73 -1.23 24.41
C GLN A 11 -12.26 -2.56 23.83
N ASN A 12 -11.46 -3.22 22.99
CA ASN A 12 -11.89 -4.45 22.29
C ASN A 12 -12.24 -5.61 23.23
N TYR A 13 -11.54 -5.74 24.37
CA TYR A 13 -11.83 -6.81 25.33
C TYR A 13 -13.19 -6.61 26.01
N GLU A 14 -13.62 -5.36 26.25
CA GLU A 14 -14.93 -5.05 26.85
C GLU A 14 -16.04 -5.46 25.87
N ASN A 15 -15.82 -5.24 24.58
CA ASN A 15 -16.72 -5.65 23.53
C ASN A 15 -16.88 -7.18 23.46
N SER A 16 -15.76 -7.92 23.45
CA SER A 16 -15.75 -9.39 23.44
C SER A 16 -16.37 -9.97 24.71
N PHE A 17 -16.02 -9.40 25.87
CA PHE A 17 -16.56 -9.84 27.14
C PHE A 17 -18.06 -9.56 27.27
N PHE A 18 -18.53 -8.38 26.85
CA PHE A 18 -19.95 -8.03 26.86
C PHE A 18 -20.77 -8.99 25.99
N ARG A 19 -20.26 -9.43 24.82
CA ARG A 19 -20.94 -10.43 23.97
C ARG A 19 -21.20 -11.74 24.73
N THR A 20 -20.16 -12.28 25.36
CA THR A 20 -20.27 -13.53 26.12
C THR A 20 -21.14 -13.34 27.37
N PHE A 21 -20.95 -12.23 28.07
CA PHE A 21 -21.70 -11.86 29.28
C PHE A 21 -23.19 -11.71 28.99
N SER A 22 -23.56 -10.97 27.94
CA SER A 22 -24.96 -10.71 27.58
C SER A 22 -25.68 -11.97 27.12
N LYS A 23 -25.01 -12.85 26.35
CA LYS A 23 -25.54 -14.14 25.93
C LYS A 23 -25.86 -15.04 27.12
N ASN A 24 -24.89 -15.23 27.99
CA ASN A 24 -25.06 -16.07 29.17
C ASN A 24 -26.14 -15.52 30.12
N LEU A 25 -26.22 -14.20 30.25
CA LEU A 25 -27.26 -13.54 31.06
C LEU A 25 -28.64 -13.70 30.44
N TYR A 26 -28.77 -13.57 29.12
CA TYR A 26 -30.02 -13.77 28.39
C TYR A 26 -30.56 -15.19 28.55
N GLU A 27 -29.73 -16.21 28.33
CA GLU A 27 -30.11 -17.61 28.53
C GLU A 27 -30.58 -17.85 29.97
N LYS A 28 -29.93 -17.21 30.95
CA LYS A 28 -30.30 -17.33 32.36
C LYS A 28 -31.62 -16.62 32.70
N PHE A 29 -31.88 -15.47 32.10
CA PHE A 29 -33.14 -14.72 32.26
C PHE A 29 -34.31 -15.48 31.65
N GLU A 30 -34.12 -16.11 30.49
CA GLU A 30 -35.13 -16.99 29.87
C GLU A 30 -35.43 -18.21 30.74
N GLN A 31 -34.39 -18.90 31.24
CA GLN A 31 -34.56 -20.04 32.16
C GLN A 31 -35.34 -19.70 33.43
N LYS A 32 -35.16 -18.49 33.98
CA LYS A 32 -35.84 -18.04 35.20
C LYS A 32 -37.11 -17.22 34.95
N ASN A 33 -37.51 -17.03 33.69
CA ASN A 33 -38.64 -16.20 33.28
C ASN A 33 -38.58 -14.76 33.87
N LEU A 34 -37.40 -14.14 33.78
CA LEU A 34 -37.15 -12.78 34.25
C LEU A 34 -37.27 -11.76 33.11
N GLU A 35 -37.60 -10.51 33.47
CA GLU A 35 -37.66 -9.37 32.54
C GLU A 35 -36.66 -8.28 32.93
N GLY A 36 -36.11 -7.61 31.92
CA GLY A 36 -35.17 -6.53 32.13
C GLY A 36 -34.63 -5.95 30.84
N VAL A 37 -33.79 -4.92 30.98
CA VAL A 37 -33.02 -4.32 29.89
C VAL A 37 -31.54 -4.30 30.27
N LEU A 38 -30.68 -4.86 29.44
CA LEU A 38 -29.22 -4.74 29.55
C LEU A 38 -28.72 -3.80 28.46
N ILE A 39 -28.04 -2.73 28.84
CA ILE A 39 -27.46 -1.73 27.93
C ILE A 39 -25.94 -1.77 28.06
N GLY A 40 -25.24 -2.18 27.00
CA GLY A 40 -23.78 -2.16 26.90
C GLY A 40 -23.26 -0.85 26.32
N SER A 41 -22.25 -0.27 26.96
CA SER A 41 -21.71 1.06 26.65
C SER A 41 -22.80 2.13 26.46
N PRO A 42 -23.73 2.31 27.42
CA PRO A 42 -24.80 3.30 27.33
C PRO A 42 -24.26 4.71 27.06
N PHE A 43 -24.79 5.38 26.03
CA PHE A 43 -24.53 6.79 25.80
C PHE A 43 -25.60 7.63 26.53
N CYS A 44 -25.18 8.43 27.52
CA CYS A 44 -26.08 9.34 28.22
C CYS A 44 -26.19 10.67 27.48
N SER A 45 -27.39 11.01 26.99
CA SER A 45 -27.63 12.25 26.22
C SER A 45 -27.53 13.55 27.04
N ILE A 46 -27.46 13.45 28.37
CA ILE A 46 -27.50 14.60 29.30
C ILE A 46 -26.11 14.93 29.87
N ASP A 47 -25.31 13.92 30.20
CA ASP A 47 -23.99 14.11 30.81
C ASP A 47 -22.99 13.08 30.27
N GLU A 48 -22.15 13.52 29.32
CA GLU A 48 -21.14 12.68 28.67
C GLU A 48 -20.06 12.16 29.64
N ARG A 49 -19.99 12.68 30.87
CA ARG A 49 -19.06 12.19 31.91
C ARG A 49 -19.54 10.88 32.53
N LEU A 50 -20.81 10.51 32.37
CA LEU A 50 -21.36 9.25 32.84
C LEU A 50 -21.06 8.12 31.85
N GLN A 51 -19.85 7.60 31.91
CA GLN A 51 -19.42 6.46 31.09
C GLN A 51 -19.52 5.19 31.94
N ILE A 52 -20.50 4.33 31.68
CA ILE A 52 -20.69 3.04 32.36
C ILE A 52 -20.47 1.94 31.32
N ASP A 53 -19.81 0.84 31.67
CA ASP A 53 -19.55 -0.25 30.71
C ASP A 53 -20.83 -1.05 30.42
N ALA A 54 -21.63 -1.36 31.44
CA ALA A 54 -22.96 -1.89 31.25
C ALA A 54 -23.96 -1.45 32.33
N LEU A 55 -25.20 -1.24 31.92
CA LEU A 55 -26.33 -0.88 32.79
C LEU A 55 -27.40 -1.98 32.68
N LEU A 56 -27.67 -2.68 33.77
CA LEU A 56 -28.74 -3.69 33.84
C LEU A 56 -29.91 -3.14 34.67
N ILE A 57 -31.10 -3.17 34.09
CA ILE A 57 -32.34 -2.69 34.71
C ILE A 57 -33.33 -3.85 34.75
N THR A 58 -33.95 -4.06 35.90
CA THR A 58 -34.98 -5.09 36.12
C THR A 58 -36.10 -4.50 36.95
N SER A 59 -37.18 -5.24 37.17
CA SER A 59 -38.30 -4.77 38.01
C SER A 59 -37.85 -4.47 39.45
N ASN A 60 -36.83 -5.18 39.95
CA ASN A 60 -36.46 -5.16 41.37
C ASN A 60 -35.06 -4.57 41.65
N SER A 61 -34.28 -4.27 40.62
CA SER A 61 -32.92 -3.74 40.79
C SER A 61 -32.39 -2.99 39.56
N ILE A 62 -31.44 -2.10 39.81
CA ILE A 62 -30.63 -1.42 38.79
C ILE A 62 -29.16 -1.64 39.14
N CYS A 63 -28.38 -2.18 38.20
CA CYS A 63 -26.96 -2.47 38.38
C CYS A 63 -26.09 -1.66 37.41
N LEU A 64 -25.13 -0.91 37.95
CA LEU A 64 -24.06 -0.25 37.21
C LEU A 64 -22.86 -1.19 37.21
N ILE A 65 -22.44 -1.64 36.04
CA ILE A 65 -21.44 -2.69 35.85
C ILE A 65 -20.21 -2.08 35.15
N ASP A 66 -19.04 -2.37 35.71
CA ASP A 66 -17.72 -1.99 35.20
C ASP A 66 -16.92 -3.27 34.92
N PHE A 67 -16.36 -3.39 33.72
CA PHE A 67 -15.64 -4.57 33.25
C PHE A 67 -14.14 -4.41 33.44
N LYS A 68 -13.47 -5.50 33.84
CA LYS A 68 -12.03 -5.50 34.10
C LYS A 68 -11.36 -6.76 33.58
N ASN A 69 -10.27 -6.59 32.83
CA ASN A 69 -9.50 -7.70 32.26
C ASN A 69 -8.30 -8.10 33.16
N TYR A 70 -8.59 -8.48 34.41
CA TYR A 70 -7.59 -8.99 35.36
C TYR A 70 -8.02 -10.36 35.88
N GLY A 71 -7.04 -11.19 36.28
CA GLY A 71 -7.23 -12.51 36.90
C GLY A 71 -6.16 -12.78 37.96
N GLY A 72 -6.32 -13.86 38.72
CA GLY A 72 -5.41 -14.22 39.82
C GLY A 72 -5.78 -13.55 41.16
N LYS A 73 -4.82 -13.44 42.09
CA LYS A 73 -5.10 -12.80 43.39
C LYS A 73 -5.15 -11.29 43.29
N ILE A 74 -6.23 -10.69 43.79
CA ILE A 74 -6.39 -9.24 43.89
C ILE A 74 -6.48 -8.85 45.36
N LYS A 75 -5.53 -8.03 45.80
CA LYS A 75 -5.48 -7.49 47.15
C LYS A 75 -6.32 -6.22 47.24
N LEU A 76 -7.34 -6.26 48.08
CA LEU A 76 -8.19 -5.12 48.37
C LEU A 76 -7.55 -4.21 49.44
N PRO A 77 -7.80 -2.89 49.39
CA PRO A 77 -7.36 -1.96 50.42
C PRO A 77 -8.05 -2.28 51.76
N ASN A 78 -7.40 -1.91 52.87
CA ASN A 78 -7.98 -2.09 54.20
C ASN A 78 -9.24 -1.22 54.40
N GLN A 79 -10.04 -1.55 55.42
CA GLN A 79 -11.33 -0.89 55.66
C GLN A 79 -11.25 0.63 55.80
N GLN A 80 -10.15 1.17 56.35
CA GLN A 80 -9.96 2.62 56.51
C GLN A 80 -9.67 3.33 55.18
N ASN A 81 -9.00 2.67 54.24
CA ASN A 81 -8.60 3.26 52.96
C ASN A 81 -9.49 2.84 51.79
N PHE A 82 -10.47 1.95 51.99
CA PHE A 82 -11.32 1.44 50.92
C PHE A 82 -12.10 2.55 50.17
N ASP A 83 -12.50 3.60 50.90
CA ASP A 83 -13.22 4.76 50.38
C ASP A 83 -12.31 5.93 49.96
N ALA A 84 -10.99 5.84 50.19
CA ALA A 84 -10.04 6.94 49.98
C ALA A 84 -9.40 6.87 48.59
N ASP A 85 -9.08 8.03 48.00
CA ASP A 85 -8.38 8.10 46.70
C ASP A 85 -6.98 7.44 46.72
N SER A 86 -6.43 7.16 47.90
CA SER A 86 -5.18 6.41 48.13
C SER A 86 -5.36 4.89 48.33
N GLY A 87 -6.58 4.36 48.24
CA GLY A 87 -6.91 2.96 48.42
C GLY A 87 -6.76 2.14 47.13
N PHE A 88 -5.54 1.73 46.81
CA PHE A 88 -5.24 0.96 45.59
C PHE A 88 -5.66 -0.51 45.70
N TRP A 89 -6.14 -1.05 44.57
CA TRP A 89 -6.33 -2.49 44.37
C TRP A 89 -5.11 -3.02 43.64
N ILE A 90 -4.47 -4.06 44.17
CA ILE A 90 -3.15 -4.50 43.68
C ILE A 90 -3.22 -5.98 43.28
N ASN A 91 -2.73 -6.33 42.09
CA ASN A 91 -2.61 -7.72 41.66
C ASN A 91 -1.34 -8.39 42.22
N GLU A 92 -1.13 -9.68 41.94
CA GLU A 92 0.07 -10.43 42.39
C GLU A 92 1.41 -9.80 41.94
N GLU A 93 1.40 -9.08 40.83
CA GLU A 93 2.58 -8.44 40.23
C GLU A 93 2.86 -7.03 40.80
N GLY A 94 2.04 -6.55 41.73
CA GLY A 94 2.18 -5.20 42.31
C GLY A 94 1.58 -4.09 41.44
N VAL A 95 0.83 -4.43 40.39
CA VAL A 95 0.17 -3.49 39.48
C VAL A 95 -1.18 -3.06 40.03
N ASN A 96 -1.45 -1.75 39.94
CA ASN A 96 -2.73 -1.19 40.35
C ASN A 96 -3.84 -1.55 39.35
N VAL A 97 -4.90 -2.20 39.83
CA VAL A 97 -6.16 -2.39 39.08
C VAL A 97 -6.88 -1.05 39.05
N LYS A 98 -6.84 -0.37 37.91
CA LYS A 98 -7.44 0.95 37.71
C LYS A 98 -8.85 0.89 37.15
N GLY A 99 -9.61 1.97 37.36
CA GLY A 99 -10.93 2.19 36.79
C GLY A 99 -10.97 3.46 35.93
N GLY A 100 -10.75 3.33 34.63
CA GLY A 100 -10.63 4.48 33.73
C GLY A 100 -9.50 5.42 34.16
N SER A 101 -9.81 6.70 34.39
CA SER A 101 -8.86 7.68 34.93
C SER A 101 -8.71 7.63 36.46
N TYR A 102 -9.48 6.78 37.16
CA TYR A 102 -9.40 6.61 38.60
C TYR A 102 -8.47 5.46 38.97
N ASP A 103 -7.75 5.63 40.08
CA ASP A 103 -6.77 4.64 40.55
C ASP A 103 -7.39 3.38 41.17
N ASN A 104 -8.73 3.31 41.30
CA ASN A 104 -9.47 2.15 41.79
C ASN A 104 -10.90 2.11 41.19
N PRO A 105 -11.37 0.93 40.68
CA PRO A 105 -12.72 0.71 40.15
C PRO A 105 -13.87 1.11 41.08
N PHE A 106 -13.72 0.93 42.40
CA PHE A 106 -14.76 1.29 43.36
C PHE A 106 -15.05 2.80 43.37
N ILE A 107 -14.02 3.63 43.27
CA ILE A 107 -14.14 5.10 43.27
C ILE A 107 -14.79 5.58 41.98
N GLN A 108 -14.43 4.96 40.85
CA GLN A 108 -15.05 5.21 39.56
C GLN A 108 -16.57 4.96 39.63
N LEU A 109 -16.98 3.77 40.06
CA LEU A 109 -18.41 3.41 40.20
C LEU A 109 -19.13 4.27 41.24
N LYS A 110 -18.45 4.70 42.30
CA LYS A 110 -19.01 5.63 43.30
C LYS A 110 -19.38 6.98 42.67
N LYS A 111 -18.49 7.56 41.86
CA LYS A 111 -18.73 8.83 41.14
C LYS A 111 -19.78 8.68 40.04
N GLN A 112 -19.71 7.61 39.26
CA GLN A 112 -20.72 7.31 38.23
C GLN A 112 -22.11 7.18 38.85
N LYS A 113 -22.24 6.47 39.98
CA LYS A 113 -23.51 6.35 40.70
C LYS A 113 -24.06 7.70 41.17
N GLN A 114 -23.21 8.62 41.65
CA GLN A 114 -23.65 9.97 42.04
C GLN A 114 -24.22 10.75 40.87
N ILE A 115 -23.55 10.69 39.71
CA ILE A 115 -24.01 11.35 38.48
C ILE A 115 -25.31 10.70 38.00
N PHE A 116 -25.39 9.36 38.01
CA PHE A 116 -26.60 8.61 37.68
C PHE A 116 -27.80 9.00 38.56
N ILE A 117 -27.61 9.12 39.88
CA ILE A 117 -28.68 9.52 40.82
C ILE A 117 -29.22 10.90 40.45
N LYS A 118 -28.33 11.85 40.14
CA LYS A 118 -28.74 13.20 39.74
C LYS A 118 -29.60 13.15 38.46
N ILE A 119 -29.13 12.45 37.43
CA ILE A 119 -29.85 12.30 36.17
C ILE A 119 -31.20 11.60 36.39
N PHE A 120 -31.22 10.58 37.24
CA PHE A 120 -32.45 9.86 37.56
C PHE A 120 -33.49 10.78 38.18
N ILE A 121 -33.12 11.56 39.20
CA ILE A 121 -34.03 12.48 39.89
C ILE A 121 -34.53 13.56 38.93
N ASP A 122 -33.63 14.15 38.15
CA ASP A 122 -33.93 15.30 37.31
C ASP A 122 -34.73 14.92 36.04
N TYR A 123 -34.60 13.68 35.53
CA TYR A 123 -35.13 13.32 34.20
C TYR A 123 -35.89 11.99 34.10
N ILE A 124 -35.66 11.03 35.01
CA ILE A 124 -36.33 9.72 34.96
C ILE A 124 -37.54 9.70 35.90
N GLN A 125 -37.37 10.21 37.12
CA GLN A 125 -38.30 10.02 38.22
C GLN A 125 -39.70 10.56 37.93
N GLU A 126 -39.83 11.71 37.27
CA GLU A 126 -41.13 12.31 36.92
C GLU A 126 -41.86 11.57 35.79
N ASN A 127 -41.16 10.71 35.05
CA ASN A 127 -41.67 10.01 33.86
C ASN A 127 -41.94 8.51 34.09
N LEU A 128 -41.83 8.04 35.34
CA LEU A 128 -42.16 6.67 35.74
C LEU A 128 -43.69 6.48 35.87
N GLU A 129 -44.15 5.23 35.80
CA GLU A 129 -45.56 4.91 36.01
C GLU A 129 -46.00 5.23 37.46
N TYR A 130 -47.29 5.52 37.64
CA TYR A 130 -47.84 5.96 38.93
C TYR A 130 -47.60 4.97 40.09
N ASP A 131 -47.59 3.67 39.79
CA ASP A 131 -47.39 2.61 40.78
C ASP A 131 -45.90 2.20 40.95
N ASP A 132 -44.98 2.82 40.20
CA ASP A 132 -43.55 2.55 40.34
C ASP A 132 -42.96 3.21 41.58
N LYS A 133 -42.10 2.45 42.25
CA LYS A 133 -41.32 2.95 43.38
C LYS A 133 -39.85 2.67 43.12
N CYS A 134 -39.08 3.66 42.73
CA CYS A 134 -37.66 3.49 42.46
C CYS A 134 -36.81 4.53 43.19
N ASN A 135 -36.05 4.06 44.18
CA ASN A 135 -35.06 4.87 44.90
C ASN A 135 -33.65 4.67 44.30
N PRO A 136 -33.10 5.65 43.56
CA PRO A 136 -31.83 5.48 42.83
C PRO A 136 -30.62 5.33 43.76
N TYR A 137 -30.73 5.69 45.05
CA TYR A 137 -29.67 5.44 46.03
C TYR A 137 -29.45 3.95 46.29
N HIS A 138 -30.43 3.09 45.97
CA HIS A 138 -30.34 1.63 46.10
C HIS A 138 -29.77 0.92 44.86
N CYS A 139 -29.37 1.65 43.82
CA CYS A 139 -28.68 1.03 42.68
C CYS A 139 -27.39 0.33 43.12
N ILE A 140 -27.13 -0.84 42.54
CA ILE A 140 -26.03 -1.71 42.91
C ILE A 140 -24.87 -1.46 41.95
N ARG A 141 -23.66 -1.42 42.50
CA ARG A 141 -22.42 -1.23 41.73
C ARG A 141 -21.72 -2.58 41.62
N VAL A 142 -21.29 -2.96 40.44
CA VAL A 142 -20.69 -4.27 40.17
C VAL A 142 -19.38 -4.09 39.42
N VAL A 143 -18.29 -4.61 39.97
CA VAL A 143 -17.05 -4.82 39.20
C VAL A 143 -17.04 -6.26 38.73
N CYS A 144 -16.93 -6.48 37.43
CA CYS A 144 -16.97 -7.81 36.84
C CYS A 144 -15.66 -8.12 36.10
N PHE A 145 -14.91 -9.09 36.62
CA PHE A 145 -13.65 -9.54 36.04
C PHE A 145 -13.84 -10.60 34.96
N GLN A 146 -13.13 -10.43 33.84
CA GLN A 146 -13.18 -11.37 32.71
C GLN A 146 -12.47 -12.69 32.99
N LYS A 147 -11.53 -12.73 33.92
CA LYS A 147 -10.82 -13.94 34.38
C LYS A 147 -11.22 -14.26 35.81
N GLU A 148 -10.93 -15.47 36.29
CA GLU A 148 -11.18 -15.84 37.69
C GLU A 148 -10.26 -15.05 38.63
N VAL A 149 -10.82 -14.63 39.76
CA VAL A 149 -10.14 -13.77 40.74
C VAL A 149 -10.32 -14.34 42.15
N GLU A 150 -9.22 -14.43 42.88
CA GLU A 150 -9.21 -14.73 44.32
C GLU A 150 -8.99 -13.41 45.09
N LEU A 151 -9.92 -13.02 45.95
CA LEU A 151 -9.84 -11.75 46.68
C LEU A 151 -9.03 -11.92 47.98
N LEU A 152 -7.96 -11.14 48.12
CA LEU A 152 -7.19 -11.01 49.35
C LEU A 152 -7.67 -9.77 50.12
N GLY A 153 -8.62 -9.98 51.03
CA GLY A 153 -9.33 -8.92 51.75
C GLY A 153 -10.83 -8.97 51.46
N GLU A 154 -11.61 -8.18 52.18
CA GLU A 154 -13.07 -8.20 52.10
C GLU A 154 -13.63 -6.81 51.78
N VAL A 155 -14.78 -6.79 51.10
CA VAL A 155 -15.55 -5.55 50.91
C VAL A 155 -16.09 -5.15 52.29
N PRO A 156 -15.87 -3.90 52.75
CA PRO A 156 -16.40 -3.46 54.04
C PRO A 156 -17.92 -3.65 54.14
N GLY A 157 -18.40 -4.14 55.30
CA GLY A 157 -19.81 -4.47 55.53
C GLY A 157 -20.81 -3.33 55.26
N ASN A 158 -20.38 -2.07 55.34
CA ASN A 158 -21.19 -0.90 54.98
C ASN A 158 -21.44 -0.77 53.46
N HIS A 159 -20.63 -1.41 52.60
CA HIS A 159 -20.77 -1.41 51.15
C HIS A 159 -21.29 -2.73 50.57
N GLU A 160 -21.27 -3.84 51.32
CA GLU A 160 -21.67 -5.17 50.83
C GLU A 160 -23.08 -5.25 50.24
N LYS A 161 -23.98 -4.36 50.68
CA LYS A 161 -25.37 -4.29 50.18
C LYS A 161 -25.51 -3.56 48.84
N ASN A 162 -24.55 -2.72 48.45
CA ASN A 162 -24.64 -1.85 47.27
C ASN A 162 -23.40 -1.88 46.36
N PHE A 163 -22.45 -2.78 46.65
CA PHE A 163 -21.26 -3.04 45.87
C PHE A 163 -20.94 -4.53 45.87
N LYS A 164 -20.72 -5.11 44.69
CA LYS A 164 -20.32 -6.51 44.51
C LYS A 164 -19.13 -6.61 43.57
N ILE A 165 -18.28 -7.59 43.83
CA ILE A 165 -17.17 -7.96 42.96
C ILE A 165 -17.46 -9.36 42.45
N LEU A 166 -17.52 -9.50 41.13
CA LEU A 166 -17.84 -10.74 40.43
C LEU A 166 -16.74 -11.06 39.41
N HIS A 167 -16.66 -12.30 38.97
CA HIS A 167 -15.69 -12.77 37.99
C HIS A 167 -16.31 -13.84 37.08
N ARG A 168 -15.58 -14.27 36.03
CA ARG A 168 -16.06 -15.22 35.01
C ARG A 168 -16.81 -16.45 35.55
N GLY A 169 -16.27 -17.07 36.60
CA GLY A 169 -16.88 -18.25 37.24
C GLY A 169 -18.15 -18.02 38.08
N ASN A 170 -18.48 -16.78 38.50
CA ASN A 170 -19.58 -16.53 39.45
C ASN A 170 -20.50 -15.35 39.12
N TYR A 171 -20.28 -14.61 38.02
CA TYR A 171 -21.08 -13.41 37.74
C TYR A 171 -22.55 -13.73 37.47
N LEU A 172 -22.87 -14.90 36.88
CA LEU A 172 -24.26 -15.29 36.63
C LEU A 172 -25.00 -15.54 37.94
N SER A 173 -24.45 -16.38 38.82
CA SER A 173 -25.07 -16.67 40.12
C SER A 173 -25.15 -15.40 40.96
N GLY A 174 -24.07 -14.61 41.03
CA GLY A 174 -24.03 -13.38 41.82
C GLY A 174 -25.00 -12.31 41.34
N LEU A 175 -25.20 -12.15 40.02
CA LEU A 175 -26.22 -11.25 39.48
C LEU A 175 -27.62 -11.76 39.80
N ILE A 176 -27.90 -13.04 39.65
CA ILE A 176 -29.20 -13.61 39.98
C ILE A 176 -29.52 -13.45 41.47
N ASP A 177 -28.53 -13.67 42.35
CA ASP A 177 -28.68 -13.43 43.79
C ASP A 177 -29.06 -11.97 44.08
N ILE A 178 -28.47 -11.01 43.35
CA ILE A 178 -28.84 -9.59 43.44
C ILE A 178 -30.31 -9.36 43.04
N LEU A 179 -30.78 -10.02 41.97
CA LEU A 179 -32.15 -9.86 41.47
C LEU A 179 -33.22 -10.49 42.37
N GLU A 180 -32.87 -11.56 43.09
CA GLU A 180 -33.77 -12.29 43.99
C GLU A 180 -33.97 -11.60 45.36
N ILE A 181 -33.13 -10.61 45.70
CA ILE A 181 -33.32 -9.80 46.90
C ILE A 181 -34.57 -8.93 46.70
N ASN A 182 -35.69 -9.34 47.31
CA ASN A 182 -36.92 -8.57 47.38
C ASN A 182 -36.72 -7.28 48.21
N THR A 183 -36.22 -6.22 47.58
CA THR A 183 -36.17 -4.89 48.20
C THR A 183 -37.49 -4.16 47.93
N SER A 184 -38.05 -3.50 48.95
CA SER A 184 -39.23 -2.63 48.78
C SER A 184 -38.89 -1.27 48.13
N GLU A 185 -37.65 -1.08 47.67
CA GLU A 185 -37.08 0.21 47.28
C GLU A 185 -37.00 0.42 45.77
N ILE A 186 -36.94 -0.67 44.99
CA ILE A 186 -37.02 -0.63 43.53
C ILE A 186 -38.12 -1.61 43.09
N LYS A 187 -39.17 -1.05 42.51
CA LYS A 187 -40.29 -1.71 41.84
C LYS A 187 -40.60 -0.90 40.59
N LEU A 188 -40.26 -1.47 39.45
CA LEU A 188 -40.43 -0.85 38.14
C LEU A 188 -41.29 -1.75 37.25
N ALA A 189 -42.32 -1.18 36.65
CA ALA A 189 -43.08 -1.79 35.58
C ALA A 189 -42.24 -1.86 34.30
N THR A 190 -42.48 -2.87 33.47
CA THR A 190 -41.70 -3.11 32.24
C THR A 190 -41.77 -1.92 31.26
N ASN A 191 -42.88 -1.18 31.24
CA ASN A 191 -43.02 0.03 30.42
C ASN A 191 -42.07 1.15 30.84
N SER A 192 -41.75 1.27 32.12
CA SER A 192 -40.87 2.30 32.66
C SER A 192 -39.41 2.10 32.27
N PHE A 193 -39.03 0.90 31.83
CA PHE A 193 -37.71 0.66 31.22
C PHE A 193 -37.47 1.55 29.99
N ASN A 194 -38.54 1.99 29.29
CA ASN A 194 -38.43 2.89 28.16
C ASN A 194 -37.81 4.24 28.52
N GLN A 195 -38.05 4.77 29.73
CA GLN A 195 -37.45 6.03 30.18
C GLN A 195 -35.92 5.94 30.23
N PHE A 196 -35.41 4.80 30.69
CA PHE A 196 -33.98 4.54 30.69
C PHE A 196 -33.43 4.37 29.28
N LYS A 197 -34.15 3.70 28.37
CA LYS A 197 -33.72 3.52 26.97
C LYS A 197 -33.64 4.84 26.19
N ILE A 198 -34.49 5.81 26.51
CA ILE A 198 -34.48 7.14 25.88
C ILE A 198 -33.24 7.94 26.31
N LEU A 199 -32.89 7.88 27.59
CA LEU A 199 -31.78 8.64 28.18
C LEU A 199 -30.42 7.97 28.02
N PHE A 200 -30.39 6.65 28.13
CA PHE A 200 -29.22 5.80 27.91
C PHE A 200 -29.36 5.11 26.55
N GLN A 201 -29.03 5.87 25.51
CA GLN A 201 -29.21 5.46 24.13
C GLN A 201 -28.22 4.35 23.77
N ALA A 202 -28.74 3.29 23.17
CA ALA A 202 -27.94 2.25 22.52
C ALA A 202 -28.77 1.53 21.45
N GLU A 203 -28.13 0.99 20.42
CA GLU A 203 -28.79 0.19 19.38
C GLU A 203 -29.33 -1.13 19.98
N LYS A 204 -30.44 -1.65 19.47
CA LYS A 204 -30.95 -2.96 19.91
C LYS A 204 -29.90 -4.01 19.53
N TYR A 205 -29.59 -4.91 20.44
CA TYR A 205 -28.58 -5.94 20.28
C TYR A 205 -29.27 -7.28 20.20
N ASN A 206 -29.49 -7.76 18.99
CA ASN A 206 -29.88 -9.14 18.78
C ASN A 206 -28.60 -9.98 18.64
N PHE A 207 -28.58 -11.17 19.26
CA PHE A 207 -27.49 -12.13 19.07
C PHE A 207 -27.33 -12.52 17.60
N ASP A 208 -28.43 -12.43 16.84
CA ASP A 208 -28.47 -12.64 15.40
C ASP A 208 -28.24 -11.35 14.59
N GLU A 209 -28.28 -10.13 15.17
CA GLU A 209 -28.06 -8.85 14.44
C GLU A 209 -26.61 -8.32 14.51
N ASP A 210 -25.69 -9.00 15.21
CA ASP A 210 -24.26 -8.94 14.82
C ASP A 210 -24.03 -9.58 13.42
N ILE A 211 -25.10 -10.12 12.79
CA ILE A 211 -25.19 -10.52 11.37
C ILE A 211 -26.03 -9.52 10.53
N ALA A 212 -26.63 -8.46 11.11
CA ALA A 212 -27.53 -7.56 10.38
C ALA A 212 -27.30 -6.06 10.63
N LYS A 213 -26.10 -5.59 10.27
CA LYS A 213 -25.95 -4.35 9.47
C LYS A 213 -25.78 -4.71 7.99
N ASP A 214 -26.57 -5.68 7.56
CA ASP A 214 -26.73 -6.10 6.18
C ASP A 214 -27.97 -5.43 5.59
N VAL A 215 -27.72 -4.44 4.73
CA VAL A 215 -28.56 -4.21 3.54
C VAL A 215 -28.25 -5.28 2.46
N PHE A 216 -27.79 -6.46 2.88
CA PHE A 216 -27.46 -7.62 2.05
C PHE A 216 -28.05 -8.91 2.64
N GLN A 217 -29.33 -8.87 3.05
CA GLN A 217 -30.06 -10.10 3.33
C GLN A 217 -30.53 -10.77 2.03
N GLU A 218 -29.60 -11.53 1.44
CA GLU A 218 -29.89 -12.81 0.80
C GLU A 218 -28.70 -13.82 0.93
N ILE A 219 -27.67 -13.55 1.75
CA ILE A 219 -26.44 -14.38 1.77
C ILE A 219 -26.03 -14.92 3.17
N SER A 220 -26.69 -14.54 4.27
CA SER A 220 -26.16 -14.84 5.63
C SER A 220 -26.57 -16.19 6.27
N GLU A 221 -26.95 -17.20 5.48
CA GLU A 221 -27.06 -18.61 5.93
C GLU A 221 -25.83 -19.47 5.57
N GLN A 222 -24.65 -18.88 5.40
CA GLN A 222 -23.40 -19.63 5.24
C GLN A 222 -22.35 -19.18 6.28
N GLU A 223 -22.37 -19.79 7.47
CA GLU A 223 -21.11 -20.03 8.16
C GLU A 223 -20.24 -20.86 7.20
N TYR A 224 -19.22 -20.24 6.61
CA TYR A 224 -18.31 -20.93 5.70
C TYR A 224 -17.64 -22.08 6.46
N ASN A 225 -18.11 -23.31 6.21
CA ASN A 225 -17.23 -24.46 6.23
C ASN A 225 -16.18 -24.21 5.14
N LEU A 226 -15.12 -23.46 5.49
CA LEU A 226 -14.01 -23.16 4.60
C LEU A 226 -13.46 -24.48 4.06
N ASP A 227 -13.66 -24.70 2.77
CA ASP A 227 -13.27 -25.92 2.08
C ASP A 227 -11.83 -25.79 1.59
N PHE A 228 -10.91 -26.45 2.29
CA PHE A 228 -9.50 -26.47 1.95
C PHE A 228 -9.23 -27.21 0.62
N SER A 229 -10.18 -28.00 0.09
CA SER A 229 -10.01 -28.75 -1.15
C SER A 229 -10.06 -27.87 -2.42
N ILE A 230 -10.64 -26.67 -2.33
CA ILE A 230 -10.75 -25.71 -3.44
C ILE A 230 -9.41 -24.97 -3.67
N LEU A 231 -8.51 -25.01 -2.68
CA LEU A 231 -7.23 -24.30 -2.74
C LEU A 231 -6.26 -24.96 -3.73
N TYR A 232 -5.51 -24.12 -4.45
CA TYR A 232 -4.39 -24.61 -5.26
C TYR A 232 -3.29 -25.21 -4.38
N GLU A 233 -2.48 -26.12 -4.93
CA GLU A 233 -1.40 -26.79 -4.20
C GLU A 233 -0.41 -25.82 -3.56
N ASP A 234 -0.01 -24.76 -4.27
CA ASP A 234 0.87 -23.70 -3.75
C ASP A 234 0.25 -22.89 -2.60
N GLN A 235 -1.07 -22.74 -2.61
CA GLN A 235 -1.81 -22.09 -1.53
C GLN A 235 -1.89 -22.99 -0.30
N GLN A 236 -2.10 -24.30 -0.48
CA GLN A 236 -2.07 -25.28 0.62
C GLN A 236 -0.67 -25.36 1.25
N GLU A 237 0.39 -25.37 0.43
CA GLU A 237 1.77 -25.32 0.92
C GLU A 237 2.05 -24.03 1.72
N ALA A 238 1.57 -22.88 1.24
CA ALA A 238 1.69 -21.62 1.96
C ALA A 238 0.97 -21.66 3.33
N LEU A 239 -0.25 -22.22 3.39
CA LEU A 239 -0.98 -22.38 4.65
C LEU A 239 -0.29 -23.34 5.62
N ASN A 240 0.32 -24.43 5.13
CA ASN A 240 1.13 -25.33 5.97
C ASN A 240 2.34 -24.60 6.57
N LYS A 241 3.07 -23.82 5.76
CA LYS A 241 4.16 -22.98 6.26
C LYS A 241 3.70 -21.95 7.29
N ILE A 242 2.52 -21.35 7.10
CA ILE A 242 1.93 -20.43 8.08
C ILE A 242 1.58 -21.17 9.37
N SER A 243 1.04 -22.39 9.30
CA SER A 243 0.77 -23.22 10.48
C SER A 243 2.05 -23.50 11.28
N ASP A 244 3.13 -23.87 10.60
CA ASP A 244 4.44 -24.08 11.21
C ASP A 244 5.03 -22.80 11.81
N PHE A 245 4.85 -21.67 11.11
CA PHE A 245 5.25 -20.34 11.60
C PHE A 245 4.50 -19.96 12.88
N ILE A 246 3.19 -20.17 12.95
CA ILE A 246 2.37 -19.86 14.13
C ILE A 246 2.82 -20.69 15.33
N ARG A 247 3.15 -21.98 15.11
CA ARG A 247 3.64 -22.87 16.17
C ARG A 247 5.04 -22.55 16.68
N ASN A 248 5.88 -21.90 15.88
CA ASN A 248 7.28 -21.67 16.22
C ASN A 248 7.47 -20.35 17.00
N PRO A 249 7.83 -20.37 18.31
CA PRO A 249 7.94 -19.16 19.11
C PRO A 249 9.13 -18.25 18.74
N GLN A 250 10.12 -18.76 18.00
CA GLN A 250 11.29 -17.96 17.59
C GLN A 250 11.00 -17.06 16.39
N LYS A 251 10.02 -17.42 15.55
CA LYS A 251 9.72 -16.69 14.32
C LYS A 251 8.73 -15.56 14.60
N GLN A 252 9.10 -14.32 14.31
CA GLN A 252 8.25 -13.16 14.57
C GLN A 252 7.42 -12.73 13.37
N VAL A 253 7.95 -12.90 12.15
CA VAL A 253 7.35 -12.38 10.92
C VAL A 253 7.19 -13.47 9.87
N PHE A 254 6.05 -13.48 9.20
CA PHE A 254 5.80 -14.25 7.99
C PHE A 254 5.49 -13.31 6.82
N ILE A 255 6.00 -13.61 5.63
CA ILE A 255 5.75 -12.85 4.41
C ILE A 255 5.05 -13.74 3.39
N LEU A 256 3.81 -13.38 3.02
CA LEU A 256 3.06 -14.01 1.94
C LEU A 256 3.02 -13.11 0.71
N GLN A 257 3.69 -13.53 -0.36
CA GLN A 257 3.79 -12.76 -1.60
C GLN A 257 3.21 -13.49 -2.80
N GLY A 258 2.96 -12.73 -3.85
CA GLY A 258 2.40 -13.23 -5.10
C GLY A 258 1.88 -12.08 -5.95
N THR A 259 1.63 -12.35 -7.22
CA THR A 259 1.06 -11.38 -8.15
C THR A 259 -0.40 -11.06 -7.84
N SER A 260 -0.92 -9.98 -8.40
CA SER A 260 -2.35 -9.66 -8.48
C SER A 260 -3.15 -10.91 -8.91
N ASN A 261 -4.24 -11.19 -8.22
CA ASN A 261 -5.11 -12.35 -8.47
C ASN A 261 -4.47 -13.74 -8.26
N SER A 262 -3.31 -13.84 -7.60
CA SER A 262 -2.74 -15.15 -7.15
C SER A 262 -3.51 -15.80 -5.98
N GLY A 263 -4.45 -15.07 -5.37
CA GLY A 263 -5.27 -15.55 -4.26
C GLY A 263 -4.73 -15.24 -2.86
N LYS A 264 -3.74 -14.35 -2.71
CA LYS A 264 -3.20 -13.93 -1.40
C LYS A 264 -4.29 -13.54 -0.39
N SER A 265 -5.13 -12.59 -0.78
CA SER A 265 -6.28 -12.09 -0.02
C SER A 265 -7.29 -13.19 0.30
N PHE A 266 -7.48 -14.14 -0.62
CA PHE A 266 -8.38 -15.27 -0.45
C PHE A 266 -7.92 -16.23 0.66
N LEU A 267 -6.64 -16.23 1.03
CA LEU A 267 -6.11 -17.06 2.12
C LEU A 267 -6.35 -16.50 3.52
N ILE A 268 -6.68 -15.21 3.67
CA ILE A 268 -6.83 -14.58 5.00
C ILE A 268 -7.85 -15.30 5.90
N PRO A 269 -9.07 -15.67 5.43
CA PRO A 269 -10.00 -16.46 6.25
C PRO A 269 -9.45 -17.82 6.68
N TYR A 270 -8.65 -18.48 5.84
CA TYR A 270 -8.02 -19.76 6.17
C TYR A 270 -6.92 -19.59 7.22
N ILE A 271 -6.15 -18.51 7.13
CA ILE A 271 -5.11 -18.16 8.12
C ILE A 271 -5.76 -17.90 9.49
N GLU A 272 -6.86 -17.15 9.54
CA GLU A 272 -7.61 -16.92 10.78
C GLU A 272 -8.12 -18.23 11.38
N LYS A 273 -8.72 -19.12 10.58
CA LYS A 273 -9.18 -20.44 11.03
C LYS A 273 -8.04 -21.30 11.58
N ILE A 274 -6.86 -21.27 10.93
CA ILE A 274 -5.67 -21.97 11.44
C ILE A 274 -5.21 -21.36 12.77
N ALA A 275 -5.17 -20.03 12.88
CA ALA A 275 -4.79 -19.34 14.10
C ALA A 275 -5.74 -19.68 15.27
N GLU A 276 -7.05 -19.67 15.02
CA GLU A 276 -8.07 -20.07 15.99
C GLU A 276 -7.87 -21.53 16.45
N GLN A 277 -7.65 -22.46 15.51
CA GLN A 277 -7.38 -23.88 15.81
C GLN A 277 -6.09 -24.08 16.62
N LEU A 278 -5.12 -23.18 16.50
CA LEU A 278 -3.86 -23.19 17.25
C LEU A 278 -3.93 -22.41 18.57
N GLY A 279 -5.11 -21.92 18.96
CA GLY A 279 -5.35 -21.25 20.25
C GLY A 279 -4.85 -19.81 20.32
N ILE A 280 -4.74 -19.12 19.18
CA ILE A 280 -4.46 -17.68 19.13
C ILE A 280 -5.66 -16.91 19.68
N GLU A 281 -5.42 -15.99 20.62
CA GLU A 281 -6.49 -15.27 21.33
C GLU A 281 -7.11 -14.16 20.47
N GLU A 282 -6.30 -13.53 19.61
CA GLU A 282 -6.70 -12.37 18.82
C GLU A 282 -5.99 -12.33 17.47
N VAL A 283 -6.75 -12.22 16.37
CA VAL A 283 -6.23 -11.98 15.02
C VAL A 283 -6.76 -10.65 14.51
N LEU A 284 -5.86 -9.77 14.09
CA LEU A 284 -6.20 -8.41 13.67
C LEU A 284 -5.74 -8.18 12.23
N LEU A 285 -6.65 -7.66 11.40
CA LEU A 285 -6.35 -7.31 10.02
C LEU A 285 -6.08 -5.81 9.88
N PHE A 286 -5.01 -5.48 9.19
CA PHE A 286 -4.53 -4.12 8.97
C PHE A 286 -4.34 -3.81 7.50
N ALA A 287 -4.47 -2.52 7.19
CA ALA A 287 -3.98 -1.92 5.96
C ALA A 287 -3.23 -0.63 6.29
N GLN A 288 -2.39 -0.19 5.36
CA GLN A 288 -1.53 0.99 5.55
C GLN A 288 -2.31 2.24 5.97
N SER A 289 -3.42 2.56 5.29
CA SER A 289 -4.25 3.75 5.56
C SER A 289 -5.75 3.44 5.55
N LYS A 290 -6.57 4.33 6.12
CA LYS A 290 -8.04 4.20 6.12
C LYS A 290 -8.62 4.02 4.72
N ARG A 291 -8.04 4.71 3.72
CA ARG A 291 -8.42 4.57 2.31
C ARG A 291 -8.22 3.15 1.79
N VAL A 292 -7.04 2.57 2.05
CA VAL A 292 -6.72 1.20 1.63
C VAL A 292 -7.60 0.21 2.37
N ALA A 293 -7.72 0.36 3.70
CA ALA A 293 -8.59 -0.48 4.54
C ALA A 293 -10.03 -0.51 4.01
N ARG A 294 -10.59 0.66 3.69
CA ARG A 294 -11.96 0.79 3.18
C ARG A 294 -12.15 0.12 1.82
N ASN A 295 -11.21 0.29 0.90
CA ASN A 295 -11.31 -0.33 -0.42
C ASN A 295 -11.15 -1.85 -0.34
N LEU A 296 -10.35 -2.35 0.60
CA LEU A 296 -10.24 -3.77 0.89
C LEU A 296 -11.53 -4.30 1.52
N MET A 297 -12.18 -3.58 2.44
CA MET A 297 -13.44 -4.02 3.08
C MET A 297 -14.52 -4.40 2.06
N ALA A 298 -14.61 -3.70 0.93
CA ALA A 298 -15.55 -4.04 -0.15
C ALA A 298 -15.34 -5.45 -0.72
N ASN A 299 -14.11 -5.98 -0.67
CA ASN A 299 -13.76 -7.32 -1.14
C ASN A 299 -13.90 -8.39 -0.04
N TYR A 300 -13.93 -8.00 1.23
CA TYR A 300 -13.93 -8.93 2.36
C TYR A 300 -15.29 -9.09 3.03
N SER A 301 -16.30 -8.32 2.61
CA SER A 301 -17.75 -8.35 2.93
C SER A 301 -18.17 -8.32 4.42
N THR A 302 -17.34 -8.80 5.36
CA THR A 302 -17.69 -9.07 6.75
C THR A 302 -16.58 -8.72 7.75
N LYS A 303 -15.40 -8.26 7.29
CA LYS A 303 -14.22 -8.06 8.16
C LYS A 303 -13.89 -6.59 8.42
N ASN A 304 -13.64 -6.26 9.68
CA ASN A 304 -13.18 -4.94 10.09
C ASN A 304 -11.66 -4.82 9.87
N ILE A 305 -11.24 -3.98 8.93
CA ILE A 305 -9.83 -3.73 8.61
C ILE A 305 -9.37 -2.44 9.27
N ASN A 306 -8.36 -2.55 10.13
CA ASN A 306 -7.80 -1.41 10.83
C ASN A 306 -6.80 -0.67 9.94
N SER A 307 -6.81 0.66 9.97
CA SER A 307 -5.70 1.44 9.42
C SER A 307 -4.57 1.51 10.42
N ILE A 308 -3.34 1.19 10.00
CA ILE A 308 -2.14 1.32 10.84
C ILE A 308 -2.08 2.72 11.45
N TYR A 309 -2.19 3.78 10.63
CA TYR A 309 -2.14 5.16 11.10
C TYR A 309 -3.13 5.49 12.24
N SER A 310 -4.39 5.08 12.15
CA SER A 310 -5.37 5.40 13.20
C SER A 310 -5.29 4.48 14.41
N TYR A 311 -4.74 3.27 14.22
CA TYR A 311 -4.65 2.27 15.27
C TYR A 311 -3.46 2.56 16.18
N ILE A 312 -2.25 2.67 15.61
CA ILE A 312 -1.01 2.77 16.41
C ILE A 312 -0.69 4.19 16.87
N TYR A 313 -1.17 5.24 16.21
CA TYR A 313 -0.90 6.63 16.61
C TYR A 313 -2.11 7.27 17.30
N GLY A 314 -1.85 8.15 18.27
CA GLY A 314 -2.87 8.96 18.93
C GLY A 314 -2.36 9.61 20.22
N GLY A 315 -3.23 10.38 20.88
CA GLY A 315 -2.86 11.18 22.05
C GLY A 315 -2.62 12.66 21.71
N ASN A 316 -2.24 13.45 22.71
CA ASN A 316 -1.99 14.88 22.52
C ASN A 316 -0.73 15.09 21.69
N SER A 317 -0.83 15.90 20.63
CA SER A 317 0.31 16.20 19.77
C SER A 317 1.40 16.94 20.54
N ILE A 318 2.64 16.51 20.35
CA ILE A 318 3.83 17.12 20.96
C ILE A 318 4.44 18.05 19.91
N LYS A 319 4.86 19.25 20.32
CA LYS A 319 5.53 20.19 19.42
C LYS A 319 7.02 19.86 19.41
N ALA A 320 7.58 19.53 18.26
CA ALA A 320 9.02 19.64 18.08
C ALA A 320 9.37 21.12 17.85
N ILE A 321 10.27 21.61 18.69
CA ILE A 321 11.06 22.80 18.41
C ILE A 321 12.33 22.24 17.75
N ASP A 322 12.79 22.80 16.63
CA ASP A 322 14.16 22.53 16.18
C ASP A 322 15.08 23.00 17.31
N ASP A 323 15.64 22.05 18.06
CA ASP A 323 16.55 22.30 19.17
C ASP A 323 17.90 22.77 18.59
N ASP A 324 18.01 24.06 18.27
CA ASP A 324 19.27 24.78 18.39
C ASP A 324 19.26 25.52 19.74
N PRO A 325 20.03 25.09 20.76
CA PRO A 325 19.88 25.58 22.14
C PRO A 325 20.40 27.01 22.39
N ASP A 326 20.92 27.70 21.37
CA ASP A 326 21.74 28.92 21.54
C ASP A 326 21.15 30.16 20.85
N GLU A 327 19.86 30.48 21.05
CA GLU A 327 19.39 31.86 20.81
C GLU A 327 18.62 32.45 21.98
N ASN A 328 19.15 33.58 22.45
CA ASN A 328 18.66 34.36 23.58
C ASN A 328 17.20 34.79 23.38
N GLU A 329 16.36 34.44 24.36
CA GLU A 329 14.98 34.89 24.54
C GLU A 329 14.89 36.40 24.84
N GLU A 330 15.24 37.27 23.89
CA GLU A 330 14.92 38.71 23.93
C GLU A 330 14.84 39.25 22.49
N ASN A 331 13.92 38.71 21.68
CA ASN A 331 13.47 39.38 20.47
C ASN A 331 11.99 39.12 20.22
N ASP A 332 11.18 40.15 20.46
CA ASP A 332 9.77 40.26 20.10
C ASP A 332 9.59 40.44 18.57
N LYS A 333 10.43 39.76 17.78
CA LYS A 333 10.34 39.63 16.33
C LYS A 333 10.05 38.18 16.03
N THR A 334 8.76 37.87 15.93
CA THR A 334 8.22 36.57 15.51
C THR A 334 8.79 36.16 14.15
N GLU A 335 9.92 35.47 14.14
CA GLU A 335 10.18 34.41 13.18
C GLU A 335 9.32 33.23 13.65
N GLU A 336 8.22 32.99 12.93
CA GLU A 336 7.38 31.81 13.15
C GLU A 336 8.24 30.59 12.75
N VAL A 337 9.04 30.07 13.67
CA VAL A 337 9.68 28.76 13.53
C VAL A 337 8.55 27.77 13.24
N ASP A 338 8.69 26.97 12.18
CA ASP A 338 7.68 26.02 11.73
C ASP A 338 7.53 24.90 12.78
N ILE A 339 6.63 25.11 13.73
CA ILE A 339 6.26 24.12 14.73
C ILE A 339 5.54 22.96 14.02
N ILE A 340 6.15 21.78 14.04
CA ILE A 340 5.56 20.54 13.55
C ILE A 340 4.81 19.85 14.70
N ASP A 341 3.54 19.49 14.49
CA ASP A 341 2.76 18.72 15.46
C ASP A 341 3.11 17.23 15.30
N ILE A 342 3.66 16.60 16.35
CA ILE A 342 4.00 15.17 16.37
C ILE A 342 2.86 14.39 17.02
N VAL A 343 2.28 13.43 16.30
CA VAL A 343 1.30 12.48 16.86
C VAL A 343 2.06 11.28 17.43
N PRO A 344 2.03 11.03 18.75
CA PRO A 344 2.84 10.00 19.36
C PRO A 344 2.31 8.58 19.09
N LEU A 345 3.19 7.60 19.27
CA LEU A 345 2.89 6.18 19.21
C LEU A 345 2.16 5.74 20.48
N LYS A 346 1.08 4.96 20.34
CA LYS A 346 0.35 4.34 21.45
C LYS A 346 1.09 3.12 21.98
N LYS A 347 0.77 2.73 23.22
CA LYS A 347 1.16 1.42 23.74
C LYS A 347 0.21 0.34 23.19
N CYS A 348 0.75 -0.83 22.89
CA CYS A 348 -0.06 -1.94 22.41
C CYS A 348 -0.73 -2.67 23.58
N GLU A 349 -2.04 -2.50 23.69
CA GLU A 349 -2.91 -3.09 24.72
C GLU A 349 -3.52 -4.44 24.31
N ASN A 350 -3.14 -4.96 23.12
CA ASN A 350 -3.61 -6.25 22.60
C ASN A 350 -3.06 -7.43 23.41
N SER A 351 -3.68 -8.60 23.25
CA SER A 351 -3.20 -9.83 23.91
C SER A 351 -1.76 -10.16 23.49
N ASP A 352 -1.02 -10.83 24.37
CA ASP A 352 0.33 -11.29 24.08
C ASP A 352 0.34 -12.42 23.04
N ASN A 353 -0.75 -13.19 22.97
CA ASN A 353 -0.93 -14.24 21.97
C ASN A 353 -1.80 -13.74 20.80
N SER A 354 -1.37 -12.65 20.14
CA SER A 354 -2.04 -12.05 19.00
C SER A 354 -1.24 -12.13 17.70
N ILE A 355 -1.96 -12.23 16.57
CA ILE A 355 -1.41 -12.16 15.21
C ILE A 355 -1.91 -10.91 14.50
N PHE A 356 -0.99 -10.13 13.98
CA PHE A 356 -1.26 -8.94 13.19
C PHE A 356 -1.06 -9.26 11.70
N ILE A 357 -2.14 -9.32 10.93
CA ILE A 357 -2.11 -9.54 9.48
C ILE A 357 -2.16 -8.17 8.81
N VAL A 358 -1.25 -7.91 7.86
CA VAL A 358 -1.21 -6.66 7.11
C VAL A 358 -1.39 -6.97 5.63
N ASP A 359 -2.50 -6.53 5.04
CA ASP A 359 -2.75 -6.66 3.60
C ASP A 359 -2.25 -5.41 2.84
N GLU A 360 -1.91 -5.60 1.57
CA GLU A 360 -1.24 -4.61 0.72
C GLU A 360 0.02 -4.02 1.36
N SER A 361 0.82 -4.88 1.99
CA SER A 361 2.06 -4.55 2.71
C SER A 361 3.13 -3.89 1.82
N HIS A 362 3.02 -4.01 0.51
CA HIS A 362 3.87 -3.32 -0.46
C HIS A 362 3.73 -1.77 -0.37
N LEU A 363 2.64 -1.27 0.22
CA LEU A 363 2.40 0.15 0.49
C LEU A 363 3.06 0.68 1.76
N ILE A 364 3.72 -0.20 2.52
CA ILE A 364 4.46 0.15 3.74
C ILE A 364 5.95 0.17 3.39
N SER A 365 6.67 1.14 3.95
CA SER A 365 8.12 1.28 3.80
C SER A 365 8.68 1.93 5.03
N ASP A 366 9.97 1.69 5.28
CA ASP A 366 10.74 2.37 6.30
C ASP A 366 11.30 3.72 5.85
N SER A 367 10.89 4.25 4.69
CA SER A 367 11.30 5.58 4.26
C SER A 367 10.72 6.68 5.15
N TYR A 368 11.53 7.71 5.45
CA TYR A 368 11.10 8.85 6.26
C TYR A 368 9.98 9.64 5.56
N TYR A 369 8.89 9.90 6.29
CA TYR A 369 7.80 10.74 5.84
C TYR A 369 7.37 11.73 6.93
N GLU A 370 7.39 13.00 6.57
CA GLU A 370 6.92 14.12 7.39
C GLU A 370 6.10 15.05 6.51
N SER A 371 4.91 15.45 6.96
CA SER A 371 4.22 16.58 6.35
C SER A 371 4.68 17.87 7.03
N PHE A 372 4.60 18.97 6.29
CA PHE A 372 5.05 20.28 6.76
C PHE A 372 4.50 20.73 8.14
N ASP A 373 3.36 20.20 8.55
CA ASP A 373 2.66 20.53 9.78
C ASP A 373 2.47 19.36 10.74
N LEU A 374 2.75 18.13 10.29
CA LEU A 374 2.42 16.91 11.04
C LEU A 374 3.46 15.80 10.80
N ARG A 375 3.92 15.19 11.89
CA ARG A 375 4.69 13.93 11.84
C ARG A 375 4.02 12.88 12.71
N PHE A 376 3.93 11.65 12.21
CA PHE A 376 3.47 10.51 13.02
C PHE A 376 4.69 9.77 13.59
N GLY A 377 4.72 9.58 14.91
CA GLY A 377 5.79 8.89 15.63
C GLY A 377 7.19 9.35 15.22
N SER A 378 8.01 8.40 14.78
CA SER A 378 9.38 8.68 14.31
C SER A 378 9.46 9.20 12.87
N GLY A 379 8.34 9.22 12.13
CA GLY A 379 8.31 9.48 10.68
C GLY A 379 8.53 8.22 9.83
N HIS A 380 8.76 7.07 10.45
CA HIS A 380 8.99 5.78 9.79
C HIS A 380 7.89 4.78 10.16
N ILE A 381 6.93 4.56 9.25
CA ILE A 381 5.75 3.74 9.53
C ILE A 381 6.08 2.27 9.83
N LEU A 382 7.03 1.68 9.12
CA LEU A 382 7.43 0.28 9.36
C LEU A 382 8.08 0.14 10.73
N ARG A 383 9.09 0.97 11.04
CA ARG A 383 9.74 1.03 12.35
C ARG A 383 8.74 1.17 13.49
N ASP A 384 7.84 2.16 13.40
CA ASP A 384 6.86 2.43 14.44
C ASP A 384 5.87 1.27 14.61
N TYR A 385 5.49 0.59 13.52
CA TYR A 385 4.62 -0.58 13.58
C TYR A 385 5.31 -1.78 14.25
N LEU A 386 6.58 -2.03 13.93
CA LEU A 386 7.37 -3.09 14.59
C LEU A 386 7.57 -2.78 16.08
N GLU A 387 7.86 -1.52 16.43
CA GLU A 387 8.00 -1.07 17.82
C GLU A 387 6.69 -1.24 18.60
N PHE A 388 5.55 -0.87 17.98
CA PHE A 388 4.22 -1.05 18.57
C PHE A 388 3.95 -2.51 18.96
N THR A 389 4.31 -3.49 18.11
CA THR A 389 4.05 -4.91 18.41
C THR A 389 4.86 -5.45 19.60
N ASN A 390 5.98 -4.82 19.97
CA ASN A 390 6.78 -5.17 21.15
C ASN A 390 7.26 -6.64 21.19
N PHE A 391 7.83 -7.13 20.09
CA PHE A 391 8.38 -8.50 19.97
C PHE A 391 9.40 -8.90 21.06
N LYS A 392 10.05 -7.93 21.72
CA LYS A 392 11.04 -8.20 22.77
C LYS A 392 10.42 -8.79 24.04
N ASN A 393 9.16 -8.45 24.32
CA ASN A 393 8.50 -8.80 25.58
C ASN A 393 7.21 -9.63 25.37
N SER A 394 6.90 -10.01 24.14
CA SER A 394 5.63 -10.62 23.79
C SER A 394 5.79 -11.62 22.63
N PRO A 395 5.11 -12.79 22.63
CA PRO A 395 5.16 -13.79 21.56
C PRO A 395 4.30 -13.43 20.34
N ARG A 396 3.86 -12.17 20.24
CA ARG A 396 3.10 -11.64 19.10
C ARG A 396 3.78 -11.91 17.76
N LYS A 397 2.98 -12.05 16.71
CA LYS A 397 3.45 -12.36 15.36
C LYS A 397 2.85 -11.41 14.33
N ILE A 398 3.58 -11.14 13.25
CA ILE A 398 3.09 -10.38 12.11
C ILE A 398 3.08 -11.25 10.85
N ILE A 399 2.04 -11.10 10.03
CA ILE A 399 1.95 -11.69 8.69
C ILE A 399 1.80 -10.55 7.68
N PHE A 400 2.84 -10.26 6.91
CA PHE A 400 2.79 -9.28 5.81
C PHE A 400 2.35 -9.97 4.52
N ILE A 401 1.26 -9.47 3.94
CA ILE A 401 0.69 -9.95 2.67
C ILE A 401 0.82 -8.83 1.63
N GLY A 402 1.36 -9.13 0.44
CA GLY A 402 1.48 -8.11 -0.60
C GLY A 402 2.03 -8.58 -1.95
N ASP A 403 2.11 -7.65 -2.90
CA ASP A 403 2.61 -7.89 -4.26
C ASP A 403 3.91 -7.09 -4.50
N PRO A 404 5.09 -7.74 -4.59
CA PRO A 404 6.36 -7.03 -4.77
C PRO A 404 6.54 -6.41 -6.17
N PHE A 405 5.67 -6.78 -7.12
CA PHE A 405 5.70 -6.28 -8.51
C PHE A 405 4.78 -5.06 -8.71
N GLN A 406 3.88 -4.78 -7.77
CA GLN A 406 3.11 -3.53 -7.77
C GLN A 406 3.96 -2.34 -7.29
N LEU A 407 3.48 -1.14 -7.56
CA LEU A 407 4.07 0.10 -7.04
C LEU A 407 3.92 0.18 -5.52
N GLY A 408 5.06 0.29 -4.83
CA GLY A 408 5.09 0.61 -3.41
C GLY A 408 5.12 2.11 -3.14
N ILE A 409 5.09 2.46 -1.86
CA ILE A 409 5.36 3.83 -1.36
C ILE A 409 6.76 3.82 -0.75
N GLY A 410 7.58 4.83 -1.05
CA GLY A 410 8.95 4.89 -0.56
C GLY A 410 9.90 3.97 -1.34
N ASN A 411 11.02 3.61 -0.70
CA ASN A 411 12.03 2.74 -1.28
C ASN A 411 11.59 1.27 -1.18
N ALA A 412 11.61 0.55 -2.32
CA ALA A 412 11.23 -0.86 -2.38
C ALA A 412 12.15 -1.78 -1.55
N GLN A 413 13.42 -1.39 -1.35
CA GLN A 413 14.36 -2.16 -0.51
C GLN A 413 14.00 -2.08 0.98
N GLU A 414 13.35 -1.00 1.39
CA GLU A 414 12.88 -0.74 2.76
C GLU A 414 11.44 -1.23 2.99
N SER A 415 10.92 -2.07 2.10
CA SER A 415 9.58 -2.66 2.23
C SER A 415 9.59 -3.82 3.22
N PRO A 416 8.50 -4.04 4.00
CA PRO A 416 8.38 -5.24 4.84
C PRO A 416 8.31 -6.54 4.04
N LEU A 417 8.13 -6.45 2.72
CA LEU A 417 8.20 -7.58 1.80
C LEU A 417 9.65 -8.03 1.53
N ASN A 418 10.66 -7.26 1.94
CA ASN A 418 12.06 -7.66 1.83
C ASN A 418 12.52 -8.38 3.11
N SER A 419 12.65 -9.70 3.06
CA SER A 419 13.07 -10.51 4.21
C SER A 419 14.49 -10.17 4.68
N GLN A 420 15.41 -9.89 3.75
CA GLN A 420 16.78 -9.52 4.07
C GLN A 420 16.84 -8.20 4.86
N TYR A 421 16.05 -7.21 4.44
CA TYR A 421 15.97 -5.93 5.13
C TYR A 421 15.49 -6.06 6.59
N LEU A 422 14.45 -6.86 6.83
CA LEU A 422 13.95 -7.12 8.19
C LEU A 422 14.97 -7.87 9.06
N GLN A 423 15.74 -8.78 8.48
CA GLN A 423 16.78 -9.52 9.19
C GLN A 423 17.96 -8.60 9.55
N GLU A 424 18.47 -7.82 8.60
CA GLU A 424 19.66 -6.97 8.78
C GLU A 424 19.39 -5.75 9.67
N ASN A 425 18.25 -5.08 9.50
CA ASN A 425 17.98 -3.81 10.20
C ASN A 425 17.25 -4.00 11.53
N TYR A 426 16.46 -5.08 11.66
CA TYR A 426 15.60 -5.31 12.83
C TYR A 426 15.92 -6.59 13.60
N ASN A 427 16.86 -7.41 13.13
CA ASN A 427 17.21 -8.71 13.74
C ASN A 427 16.00 -9.64 13.93
N LEU A 428 15.05 -9.60 12.99
CA LEU A 428 13.83 -10.43 13.04
C LEU A 428 14.05 -11.75 12.30
N ILE A 429 13.48 -12.83 12.81
CA ILE A 429 13.44 -14.13 12.14
C ILE A 429 12.18 -14.17 11.27
N VAL A 430 12.40 -14.31 9.97
CA VAL A 430 11.37 -14.15 8.93
C VAL A 430 11.21 -15.45 8.14
N ASP A 431 9.99 -15.93 8.03
CA ASP A 431 9.59 -16.93 7.04
C ASP A 431 8.88 -16.28 5.85
N PHE A 432 8.88 -16.94 4.71
CA PHE A 432 8.12 -16.47 3.55
C PHE A 432 7.55 -17.60 2.70
N ALA A 433 6.48 -17.28 1.98
CA ALA A 433 5.92 -18.09 0.91
C ALA A 433 5.55 -17.19 -0.28
N GLN A 434 5.79 -17.69 -1.50
CA GLN A 434 5.40 -17.02 -2.73
C GLN A 434 4.40 -17.87 -3.50
N LEU A 435 3.22 -17.33 -3.75
CA LEU A 435 2.19 -17.98 -4.57
C LEU A 435 2.57 -17.93 -6.06
N LEU A 436 2.18 -18.98 -6.79
CA LEU A 436 2.37 -19.09 -8.22
C LEU A 436 1.38 -18.19 -8.97
N ASP A 437 1.82 -17.68 -10.12
CA ASP A 437 0.96 -16.85 -10.97
C ASP A 437 -0.20 -17.67 -11.53
N LYS A 438 -1.38 -17.04 -11.61
CA LYS A 438 -2.60 -17.64 -12.19
C LYS A 438 -2.95 -16.92 -13.49
N PRO A 439 -2.25 -17.18 -14.61
CA PRO A 439 -2.49 -16.46 -15.88
C PRO A 439 -3.94 -16.64 -16.35
N ASN A 440 -4.50 -17.83 -16.19
CA ASN A 440 -5.86 -18.16 -16.60
C ASN A 440 -6.97 -17.49 -15.77
N TYR A 441 -6.63 -16.63 -14.79
CA TYR A 441 -7.63 -15.90 -14.01
C TYR A 441 -8.44 -14.93 -14.89
N SER A 442 -7.79 -14.19 -15.80
CA SER A 442 -8.45 -13.37 -16.81
C SER A 442 -7.46 -12.98 -17.92
N LEU A 443 -7.99 -12.59 -19.08
CA LEU A 443 -7.17 -12.13 -20.22
C LEU A 443 -6.34 -10.89 -19.85
N ILE A 444 -6.92 -9.94 -19.09
CA ILE A 444 -6.20 -8.79 -18.54
C ILE A 444 -5.06 -9.24 -17.63
N ASN A 445 -5.26 -10.27 -16.82
CA ASN A 445 -4.24 -10.80 -15.92
C ASN A 445 -3.07 -11.42 -16.70
N THR A 446 -3.36 -12.19 -17.77
CA THR A 446 -2.33 -12.73 -18.67
C THR A 446 -1.44 -11.64 -19.24
N GLU A 447 -2.04 -10.57 -19.77
CA GLU A 447 -1.30 -9.45 -20.33
C GLU A 447 -0.51 -8.68 -19.27
N ALA A 448 -1.08 -8.47 -18.08
CA ALA A 448 -0.39 -7.86 -16.95
C ALA A 448 0.85 -8.66 -16.52
N LEU A 449 0.76 -9.99 -16.51
CA LEU A 449 1.86 -10.88 -16.10
C LEU A 449 3.05 -10.88 -17.07
N LYS A 450 2.88 -10.44 -18.33
CA LYS A 450 4.01 -10.18 -19.25
C LYS A 450 4.98 -9.16 -18.62
N CYS A 451 4.46 -8.14 -17.95
CA CYS A 451 5.29 -7.16 -17.24
C CYS A 451 6.06 -7.79 -16.07
N VAL A 452 5.43 -8.70 -15.33
CA VAL A 452 6.04 -9.40 -14.19
C VAL A 452 7.16 -10.33 -14.66
N SER A 453 6.94 -11.06 -15.75
CA SER A 453 7.96 -11.92 -16.38
C SER A 453 9.22 -11.13 -16.74
N ALA A 454 9.06 -9.95 -17.35
CA ALA A 454 10.16 -9.04 -17.66
C ALA A 454 10.90 -8.56 -16.40
N ILE A 455 10.19 -8.16 -15.34
CA ILE A 455 10.79 -7.75 -14.07
C ILE A 455 11.60 -8.89 -13.43
N ARG A 456 11.08 -10.12 -13.42
CA ARG A 456 11.79 -11.29 -12.84
C ARG A 456 13.06 -11.64 -13.60
N LYS A 457 13.03 -11.53 -14.93
CA LYS A 457 14.19 -11.77 -15.80
C LYS A 457 15.18 -10.60 -15.79
N ASN A 458 14.77 -9.44 -15.29
CA ASN A 458 15.51 -8.16 -15.39
C ASN A 458 15.84 -7.79 -16.86
N ILE A 459 14.87 -8.03 -17.75
CA ILE A 459 14.97 -7.78 -19.20
C ILE A 459 13.75 -6.94 -19.59
N PHE A 460 13.98 -5.72 -20.12
CA PHE A 460 12.93 -4.73 -20.40
C PHE A 460 12.84 -4.33 -21.88
N ASN A 461 13.40 -5.16 -22.76
CA ASN A 461 13.47 -4.93 -24.21
C ASN A 461 12.43 -5.74 -25.00
N ASP A 462 11.47 -6.39 -24.34
CA ASP A 462 10.45 -7.22 -24.97
C ASP A 462 9.13 -7.08 -24.20
N LEU A 463 8.22 -6.28 -24.75
CA LEU A 463 6.88 -6.11 -24.22
C LEU A 463 5.90 -5.76 -25.34
N GLN A 464 4.96 -6.66 -25.58
CA GLN A 464 3.81 -6.41 -26.43
C GLN A 464 2.55 -6.83 -25.69
N ILE A 465 1.70 -5.84 -25.40
CA ILE A 465 0.34 -6.07 -24.93
C ILE A 465 -0.54 -6.26 -26.14
N GLU A 466 -1.25 -7.38 -26.19
CA GLU A 466 -2.10 -7.75 -27.33
C GLU A 466 -3.47 -7.08 -27.23
N HIS A 467 -3.97 -6.63 -28.38
CA HIS A 467 -5.35 -6.20 -28.50
C HIS A 467 -6.26 -7.43 -28.48
N ILE A 468 -7.03 -7.58 -27.41
CA ILE A 468 -7.98 -8.68 -27.21
C ILE A 468 -9.37 -8.07 -27.13
N SER A 469 -10.22 -8.39 -28.12
CA SER A 469 -11.59 -7.86 -28.23
C SER A 469 -12.31 -7.93 -26.88
N ASP A 470 -12.98 -6.82 -26.52
CA ASP A 470 -13.78 -6.63 -25.31
C ASP A 470 -13.03 -6.51 -23.97
N ASN A 471 -11.82 -7.04 -23.83
CA ASN A 471 -11.06 -6.99 -22.56
C ASN A 471 -9.84 -6.05 -22.57
N VAL A 472 -9.04 -6.06 -23.64
CA VAL A 472 -7.82 -5.25 -23.77
C VAL A 472 -7.85 -4.53 -25.11
N ILE A 473 -8.23 -3.25 -25.08
CA ILE A 473 -8.46 -2.45 -26.29
C ILE A 473 -7.34 -1.43 -26.44
N HIS A 474 -6.83 -1.24 -27.64
CA HIS A 474 -5.83 -0.22 -27.97
C HIS A 474 -6.53 0.88 -28.77
N LEU A 475 -6.54 2.11 -28.25
CA LEU A 475 -7.16 3.25 -28.93
C LEU A 475 -6.15 4.36 -29.21
N GLN A 476 -6.34 5.03 -30.34
CA GLN A 476 -5.64 6.27 -30.69
C GLN A 476 -6.30 7.49 -30.03
N LYS A 477 -5.55 8.60 -29.93
CA LYS A 477 -5.99 9.81 -29.21
C LYS A 477 -7.33 10.34 -29.71
N GLU A 478 -7.55 10.28 -31.02
CA GLU A 478 -8.72 10.80 -31.72
C GLU A 478 -9.97 9.99 -31.40
N GLN A 479 -9.82 8.70 -31.10
CA GLN A 479 -10.91 7.76 -30.86
C GLN A 479 -11.44 7.82 -29.43
N ILE A 480 -10.60 8.25 -28.47
CA ILE A 480 -10.97 8.31 -27.04
C ILE A 480 -12.17 9.21 -26.80
N ALA A 481 -12.25 10.37 -27.47
CA ALA A 481 -13.36 11.30 -27.31
C ALA A 481 -14.70 10.68 -27.72
N THR A 482 -14.70 9.95 -28.84
CA THR A 482 -15.88 9.25 -29.34
C THR A 482 -16.24 8.06 -28.45
N TYR A 483 -15.24 7.35 -27.92
CA TYR A 483 -15.47 6.23 -27.02
C TYR A 483 -16.09 6.69 -25.69
N LEU A 484 -15.55 7.75 -25.09
CA LEU A 484 -16.05 8.33 -23.85
C LEU A 484 -17.46 8.92 -23.97
N SER A 485 -17.87 9.39 -25.16
CA SER A 485 -19.22 9.93 -25.36
C SER A 485 -20.30 8.85 -25.48
N GLN A 486 -19.91 7.60 -25.74
CA GLN A 486 -20.83 6.46 -25.92
C GLN A 486 -21.10 5.67 -24.64
N LEU A 487 -20.40 5.96 -23.54
CA LEU A 487 -20.43 5.16 -22.32
C LEU A 487 -21.04 5.88 -21.12
N ASN A 488 -21.64 5.08 -20.23
CA ASN A 488 -22.10 5.55 -18.94
C ASN A 488 -20.89 5.97 -18.08
N LYS A 489 -20.92 7.22 -17.62
CA LYS A 489 -19.80 7.87 -16.90
C LYS A 489 -19.47 7.26 -15.53
N ALA A 490 -20.35 6.42 -14.98
CA ALA A 490 -20.24 5.96 -13.60
C ALA A 490 -19.20 4.85 -13.37
N ASP A 491 -18.84 4.07 -14.40
CA ASP A 491 -18.04 2.84 -14.26
C ASP A 491 -16.64 2.90 -14.91
N ILE A 492 -16.25 4.05 -15.44
CA ILE A 492 -14.98 4.26 -16.15
C ILE A 492 -14.09 5.20 -15.37
N HIS A 493 -12.82 4.83 -15.21
CA HIS A 493 -11.83 5.71 -14.63
C HIS A 493 -10.59 5.86 -15.52
N ILE A 494 -10.00 7.05 -15.56
CA ILE A 494 -8.80 7.31 -16.37
C ILE A 494 -7.54 7.33 -15.50
N LEU A 495 -6.53 6.56 -15.89
CA LEU A 495 -5.23 6.50 -15.22
C LEU A 495 -4.13 7.13 -16.08
N CYS A 496 -3.19 7.80 -15.43
CA CYS A 496 -2.02 8.38 -16.07
C CYS A 496 -0.79 8.40 -15.13
N TYR A 497 0.33 8.91 -15.63
CA TYR A 497 1.59 8.92 -14.91
C TYR A 497 1.69 10.02 -13.84
N SER A 498 1.53 11.29 -14.25
CA SER A 498 1.77 12.46 -13.39
C SER A 498 0.49 13.20 -12.99
N ASN A 499 0.55 13.97 -11.88
CA ASN A 499 -0.58 14.79 -11.43
C ASN A 499 -0.91 15.90 -12.43
N GLU A 500 0.11 16.44 -13.11
CA GLU A 500 -0.04 17.45 -14.17
C GLU A 500 -0.83 16.86 -15.35
N LYS A 501 -0.48 15.64 -15.79
CA LYS A 501 -1.22 14.95 -16.84
C LYS A 501 -2.65 14.63 -16.43
N ALA A 502 -2.86 14.23 -15.18
CA ALA A 502 -4.21 14.01 -14.64
C ALA A 502 -5.04 15.30 -14.71
N ASN A 503 -4.44 16.44 -14.36
CA ASN A 503 -5.11 17.75 -14.43
C ASN A 503 -5.45 18.15 -15.88
N GLU A 504 -4.51 17.96 -16.81
CA GLU A 504 -4.73 18.21 -18.25
C GLU A 504 -5.91 17.37 -18.78
N ILE A 505 -5.94 16.07 -18.46
CA ILE A 505 -7.01 15.17 -18.89
C ILE A 505 -8.35 15.57 -18.26
N ASN A 506 -8.37 15.85 -16.95
CA ASN A 506 -9.59 16.30 -16.26
C ASN A 506 -10.17 17.56 -16.91
N LEU A 507 -9.35 18.57 -17.19
CA LEU A 507 -9.80 19.80 -17.87
C LEU A 507 -10.24 19.52 -19.32
N TRP A 508 -9.56 18.63 -20.03
CA TRP A 508 -9.94 18.22 -21.37
C TRP A 508 -11.33 17.57 -21.40
N ILE A 509 -11.63 16.65 -20.45
CA ILE A 509 -12.95 16.03 -20.28
C ILE A 509 -14.01 17.10 -20.06
N LYS A 510 -13.76 18.05 -19.16
CA LYS A 510 -14.70 19.13 -18.88
C LYS A 510 -15.00 20.00 -20.09
N ARG A 511 -13.97 20.41 -20.83
CA ARG A 511 -14.11 21.27 -22.03
C ARG A 511 -14.80 20.53 -23.18
N LYS A 512 -14.38 19.30 -23.46
CA LYS A 512 -14.75 18.58 -24.70
C LYS A 512 -15.92 17.64 -24.55
N LEU A 513 -16.12 17.02 -23.39
CA LEU A 513 -17.15 16.00 -23.19
C LEU A 513 -18.31 16.50 -22.34
N LEU A 514 -18.05 17.30 -21.30
CA LEU A 514 -19.09 17.80 -20.39
C LEU A 514 -19.60 19.20 -20.77
N HIS A 515 -18.83 19.95 -21.56
CA HIS A 515 -19.10 21.34 -21.93
C HIS A 515 -19.35 22.25 -20.71
N SER A 516 -18.77 21.92 -19.56
CA SER A 516 -18.94 22.61 -18.28
C SER A 516 -17.86 23.66 -17.97
N GLY A 517 -16.96 23.93 -18.92
CA GLY A 517 -15.90 24.94 -18.80
C GLY A 517 -14.68 24.46 -17.99
N GLU A 518 -13.96 25.41 -17.39
CA GLU A 518 -12.69 25.15 -16.66
C GLU A 518 -12.85 25.25 -15.13
N THR A 519 -13.90 25.93 -14.69
CA THR A 519 -14.24 26.16 -13.28
C THR A 519 -15.17 25.07 -12.76
N LEU A 520 -15.28 24.96 -11.43
CA LEU A 520 -16.26 24.09 -10.77
C LEU A 520 -17.68 24.29 -11.34
N ALA A 521 -18.35 23.17 -11.63
CA ALA A 521 -19.71 23.11 -12.14
C ALA A 521 -20.54 22.04 -11.39
N VAL A 522 -21.86 22.21 -11.38
CA VAL A 522 -22.77 21.19 -10.84
C VAL A 522 -22.69 19.92 -11.69
N GLY A 523 -22.68 18.76 -11.04
CA GLY A 523 -22.45 17.45 -11.66
C GLY A 523 -20.98 17.06 -11.78
N ASP A 524 -20.04 17.90 -11.33
CA ASP A 524 -18.63 17.55 -11.37
C ASP A 524 -18.29 16.45 -10.36
N ILE A 525 -17.57 15.43 -10.84
CA ILE A 525 -16.96 14.40 -9.99
C ILE A 525 -15.66 14.94 -9.43
N ILE A 526 -15.52 14.89 -8.10
CA ILE A 526 -14.34 15.33 -7.36
C ILE A 526 -13.80 14.20 -6.46
N VAL A 527 -12.53 14.32 -6.09
CA VAL A 527 -11.86 13.43 -5.15
C VAL A 527 -11.13 14.23 -4.07
N PHE A 528 -11.39 13.89 -2.81
CA PHE A 528 -10.78 14.52 -1.65
C PHE A 528 -9.30 14.14 -1.50
N HIS A 529 -8.47 15.10 -1.08
CA HIS A 529 -7.02 14.97 -0.96
C HIS A 529 -6.50 15.10 0.47
N ASN A 530 -7.36 15.49 1.41
CA ASN A 530 -7.09 15.55 2.83
C ASN A 530 -8.27 14.94 3.61
N ASN A 531 -8.05 14.66 4.88
CA ASN A 531 -9.11 14.25 5.79
C ASN A 531 -9.76 15.50 6.37
N ILE A 532 -11.08 15.59 6.32
CA ILE A 532 -11.85 16.71 6.85
C ILE A 532 -13.01 16.20 7.71
N THR A 533 -13.51 17.07 8.56
CA THR A 533 -14.67 16.82 9.40
C THR A 533 -15.73 17.87 9.11
N VAL A 534 -16.96 17.43 8.86
CA VAL A 534 -18.06 18.27 8.38
C VAL A 534 -19.25 18.15 9.34
N ALA A 535 -19.96 19.25 9.58
CA ALA A 535 -21.20 19.25 10.34
C ALA A 535 -22.34 18.60 9.54
N ASP A 536 -23.35 18.05 10.21
CA ASP A 536 -24.60 17.72 9.52
C ASP A 536 -25.35 19.02 9.17
N ASN A 537 -25.84 19.10 7.94
CA ASN A 537 -26.58 20.27 7.47
C ASN A 537 -27.98 20.38 8.09
N ASN A 538 -28.54 19.26 8.55
CA ASN A 538 -29.91 19.19 9.04
C ASN A 538 -30.03 19.33 10.57
N ASP A 539 -28.94 19.08 11.30
CA ASP A 539 -28.90 19.18 12.75
C ASP A 539 -27.52 19.63 13.23
N ILE A 540 -27.46 20.81 13.85
CA ILE A 540 -26.24 21.43 14.36
C ILE A 540 -25.66 20.63 15.54
N PHE A 541 -26.47 19.78 16.18
CA PHE A 541 -26.07 18.91 17.29
C PHE A 541 -25.79 17.47 16.84
N ALA A 542 -25.99 17.13 15.56
CA ALA A 542 -25.66 15.81 15.06
C ALA A 542 -24.13 15.59 15.02
N PRO A 543 -23.68 14.34 15.21
CA PRO A 543 -22.26 14.03 15.22
C PRO A 543 -21.61 14.42 13.90
N THR A 544 -20.45 15.07 14.01
CA THR A 544 -19.69 15.47 12.83
C THR A 544 -19.29 14.25 11.99
N LYS A 545 -19.31 14.41 10.67
CA LYS A 545 -18.99 13.37 9.70
C LYS A 545 -17.58 13.57 9.17
N SER A 546 -16.75 12.53 9.26
CA SER A 546 -15.42 12.54 8.64
C SER A 546 -15.51 12.16 7.16
N ILE A 547 -14.86 12.96 6.31
CA ILE A 547 -14.59 12.65 4.91
C ILE A 547 -13.08 12.41 4.79
N TYR A 548 -12.71 11.30 4.17
CA TYR A 548 -11.33 10.84 4.10
C TYR A 548 -10.70 11.14 2.74
N ASN A 549 -9.38 11.29 2.75
CA ASN A 549 -8.56 11.38 1.54
C ASN A 549 -8.83 10.17 0.63
N GLY A 550 -9.17 10.45 -0.62
CA GLY A 550 -9.53 9.45 -1.63
C GLY A 550 -11.03 9.19 -1.76
N ASN A 551 -11.89 9.76 -0.92
CA ASN A 551 -13.33 9.67 -1.15
C ASN A 551 -13.70 10.46 -2.42
N PHE A 552 -14.64 9.92 -3.17
CA PHE A 552 -15.24 10.57 -4.33
C PHE A 552 -16.58 11.20 -3.95
N GLY A 553 -16.96 12.23 -4.68
CA GLY A 553 -18.28 12.80 -4.61
C GLY A 553 -18.63 13.63 -5.84
N GLU A 554 -19.92 13.85 -6.01
CA GLU A 554 -20.50 14.66 -7.07
C GLU A 554 -20.98 15.99 -6.50
N ILE A 555 -20.67 17.09 -7.18
CA ILE A 555 -21.12 18.42 -6.74
C ILE A 555 -22.58 18.62 -7.10
N THR A 556 -23.43 18.86 -6.10
CA THR A 556 -24.87 19.10 -6.31
C THR A 556 -25.21 20.59 -6.30
N THR A 557 -24.45 21.41 -5.58
CA THR A 557 -24.72 22.86 -5.46
C THR A 557 -23.43 23.63 -5.26
N ILE A 558 -23.36 24.82 -5.84
CA ILE A 558 -22.20 25.72 -5.76
C ILE A 558 -22.69 27.09 -5.24
N PHE A 559 -21.97 27.62 -4.25
CA PHE A 559 -22.24 28.94 -3.67
C PHE A 559 -21.25 30.00 -4.17
N GLU A 560 -21.53 31.27 -3.84
CA GLU A 560 -20.69 32.40 -4.22
C GLU A 560 -19.26 32.27 -3.67
N PRO A 561 -18.23 32.61 -4.47
CA PRO A 561 -16.84 32.54 -4.03
C PRO A 561 -16.55 33.61 -2.99
N LYS A 562 -15.73 33.25 -2.00
CA LYS A 562 -15.20 34.15 -0.98
C LYS A 562 -13.69 34.30 -1.19
N ILE A 563 -13.25 35.50 -1.53
CA ILE A 563 -11.85 35.82 -1.79
C ILE A 563 -11.28 36.53 -0.55
N GLU A 564 -10.17 36.03 -0.01
CA GLU A 564 -9.42 36.70 1.05
C GLU A 564 -8.00 37.00 0.59
N GLU A 565 -7.61 38.28 0.62
CA GLU A 565 -6.25 38.72 0.37
C GLU A 565 -5.48 38.85 1.69
N ILE A 566 -4.36 38.13 1.80
CA ILE A 566 -3.57 38.03 3.01
C ILE A 566 -2.15 38.48 2.70
N ARG A 567 -1.75 39.58 3.33
CA ARG A 567 -0.36 40.04 3.28
C ARG A 567 0.51 39.11 4.12
N THR A 568 1.49 38.45 3.50
CA THR A 568 2.61 37.78 4.18
C THR A 568 3.79 38.75 4.32
N LYS A 569 4.91 38.32 4.92
CA LYS A 569 6.08 39.21 5.11
C LYS A 569 6.69 39.66 3.77
N ASN A 570 6.60 38.81 2.75
CA ASN A 570 7.31 38.99 1.48
C ASN A 570 6.37 39.35 0.31
N THR A 571 5.10 38.91 0.34
CA THR A 571 4.15 39.09 -0.77
C THR A 571 2.69 39.19 -0.29
N SER A 572 1.78 39.60 -1.17
CA SER A 572 0.33 39.48 -0.94
C SER A 572 -0.17 38.21 -1.59
N VAL A 573 -0.89 37.36 -0.84
CA VAL A 573 -1.40 36.07 -1.31
C VAL A 573 -2.92 36.10 -1.31
N THR A 574 -3.52 35.72 -2.44
CA THR A 574 -4.98 35.65 -2.59
C THR A 574 -5.45 34.21 -2.44
N LEU A 575 -6.32 33.95 -1.46
CA LEU A 575 -6.96 32.65 -1.26
C LEU A 575 -8.43 32.72 -1.69
N ASN A 576 -8.82 31.80 -2.58
CA ASN A 576 -10.16 31.69 -3.13
C ASN A 576 -10.88 30.52 -2.47
N PHE A 577 -11.87 30.84 -1.64
CA PHE A 577 -12.70 29.87 -0.95
C PHE A 577 -14.04 29.73 -1.67
N ARG A 578 -14.61 28.52 -1.66
CA ARG A 578 -15.94 28.29 -2.22
C ARG A 578 -16.68 27.24 -1.42
N GLU A 579 -17.92 27.53 -1.03
CA GLU A 579 -18.78 26.53 -0.42
C GLU A 579 -19.48 25.74 -1.53
N VAL A 580 -19.61 24.43 -1.31
CA VAL A 580 -20.32 23.52 -2.20
C VAL A 580 -21.08 22.47 -1.39
N ASP A 581 -22.18 21.98 -1.93
CA ASP A 581 -22.81 20.75 -1.45
C ASP A 581 -22.33 19.59 -2.32
N VAL A 582 -21.83 18.53 -1.68
CA VAL A 582 -21.24 17.35 -2.33
C VAL A 582 -22.02 16.11 -1.92
N GLN A 583 -22.50 15.35 -2.88
CA GLN A 583 -23.04 14.01 -2.68
C GLN A 583 -21.89 12.99 -2.70
N LEU A 584 -21.62 12.34 -1.57
CA LEU A 584 -20.57 11.32 -1.49
C LEU A 584 -21.05 10.01 -2.11
N ASP A 585 -20.18 9.33 -2.86
CA ASP A 585 -20.55 8.10 -3.56
C ASP A 585 -20.94 6.95 -2.63
N GLU A 586 -20.41 6.95 -1.41
CA GLU A 586 -20.46 5.83 -0.48
C GLU A 586 -21.82 5.64 0.18
N ASN A 587 -22.50 6.74 0.48
CA ASN A 587 -23.77 6.74 1.20
C ASN A 587 -24.81 7.62 0.53
N LYS A 588 -24.48 8.20 -0.64
CA LYS A 588 -25.30 9.15 -1.38
C LYS A 588 -25.84 10.31 -0.53
N LYS A 589 -25.20 10.57 0.63
CA LYS A 589 -25.52 11.70 1.50
C LYS A 589 -24.85 12.96 0.98
N ILE A 590 -25.56 14.07 1.12
CA ILE A 590 -25.08 15.40 0.76
C ILE A 590 -24.42 16.05 1.98
N CYS A 591 -23.24 16.63 1.80
CA CYS A 591 -22.51 17.34 2.85
C CYS A 591 -22.06 18.71 2.34
N ARG A 592 -22.18 19.76 3.17
CA ARG A 592 -21.69 21.10 2.82
C ARG A 592 -20.22 21.23 3.17
N VAL A 593 -19.41 21.61 2.20
CA VAL A 593 -17.95 21.66 2.34
C VAL A 593 -17.41 23.00 1.86
N LEU A 594 -16.46 23.56 2.63
CA LEU A 594 -15.66 24.70 2.20
C LEU A 594 -14.44 24.19 1.43
N LEU A 595 -14.28 24.61 0.17
CA LEU A 595 -13.17 24.25 -0.71
C LEU A 595 -12.14 25.39 -0.78
N LEU A 596 -10.88 25.01 -1.04
CA LEU A 596 -9.84 25.93 -1.48
C LEU A 596 -9.59 25.81 -2.99
N GLU A 597 -10.06 26.76 -3.79
CA GLU A 597 -9.96 26.72 -5.25
C GLU A 597 -8.51 26.81 -5.74
N ASN A 598 -7.64 27.49 -5.00
CA ASN A 598 -6.20 27.53 -5.28
C ASN A 598 -5.62 26.11 -5.40
N TYR A 599 -5.99 25.23 -4.47
CA TYR A 599 -5.54 23.84 -4.50
C TYR A 599 -6.11 23.10 -5.70
N LEU A 600 -7.37 23.32 -6.06
CA LEU A 600 -8.01 22.69 -7.22
C LEU A 600 -7.28 23.04 -8.52
N VAL A 601 -6.94 24.32 -8.72
CA VAL A 601 -6.32 24.82 -9.96
C VAL A 601 -4.83 24.45 -10.05
N ASN A 602 -4.12 24.32 -8.92
CA ASN A 602 -2.68 24.05 -8.93
C ASN A 602 -2.33 22.65 -9.49
N ALA A 603 -1.66 22.57 -10.64
CA ALA A 603 -1.29 21.31 -11.28
C ALA A 603 -0.41 20.39 -10.41
N LYS A 604 0.38 20.95 -9.46
CA LYS A 604 1.32 20.19 -8.62
C LYS A 604 0.66 19.47 -7.44
N LYS A 605 -0.64 19.71 -7.18
CA LYS A 605 -1.42 19.05 -6.11
C LYS A 605 -0.85 19.33 -4.71
N GLU A 606 -0.32 20.52 -4.52
CA GLU A 606 0.17 21.03 -3.24
C GLU A 606 -0.17 22.51 -3.14
N LEU A 607 -0.30 23.01 -1.91
CA LEU A 607 -0.33 24.46 -1.68
C LEU A 607 1.08 25.00 -1.69
N ASP A 608 1.25 26.18 -2.28
CA ASP A 608 2.53 26.90 -2.20
C ASP A 608 2.83 27.31 -0.76
N LYS A 609 4.12 27.45 -0.42
CA LYS A 609 4.55 27.78 0.96
C LYS A 609 3.83 29.03 1.50
N GLU A 610 3.71 30.07 0.68
CA GLU A 610 3.04 31.32 1.02
C GLU A 610 1.51 31.14 1.22
N GLU A 611 0.85 30.30 0.42
CA GLU A 611 -0.58 29.96 0.59
C GLU A 611 -0.85 29.22 1.90
N ARG A 612 0.06 28.30 2.28
CA ARG A 612 -0.02 27.61 3.58
C ARG A 612 0.16 28.56 4.75
N ILE A 613 1.12 29.48 4.68
CA ILE A 613 1.34 30.53 5.69
C ILE A 613 0.10 31.42 5.80
N ALA A 614 -0.48 31.82 4.67
CA ALA A 614 -1.71 32.59 4.64
C ALA A 614 -2.87 31.86 5.34
N LEU A 615 -3.04 30.55 5.08
CA LEU A 615 -4.07 29.74 5.74
C LEU A 615 -3.82 29.58 7.25
N LYS A 616 -2.57 29.37 7.68
CA LYS A 616 -2.19 29.38 9.11
C LYS A 616 -2.53 30.72 9.76
N ARG A 617 -2.34 31.85 9.06
CA ARG A 617 -2.70 33.19 9.55
C ARG A 617 -4.20 33.37 9.74
N ILE A 618 -5.04 32.84 8.85
CA ILE A 618 -6.52 32.84 9.03
C ILE A 618 -6.89 32.09 10.32
N LEU A 619 -6.38 30.88 10.51
CA LEU A 619 -6.66 30.09 11.72
C LEU A 619 -6.19 30.81 12.98
N ASN A 620 -4.99 31.38 12.96
CA ASN A 620 -4.45 32.15 14.08
C ASN A 620 -5.23 33.44 14.34
N LYS A 621 -5.80 34.09 13.31
CA LYS A 621 -6.66 35.26 13.47
C LYS A 621 -7.91 34.91 14.29
N TYR A 622 -8.61 33.84 13.92
CA TYR A 622 -9.81 33.39 14.66
C TYR A 622 -9.47 32.89 16.06
N LEU A 623 -8.35 32.17 16.23
CA LEU A 623 -7.90 31.74 17.55
C LEU A 623 -7.57 32.94 18.45
N LYS A 624 -6.89 33.97 17.92
CA LYS A 624 -6.58 35.19 18.67
C LYS A 624 -7.84 35.96 19.04
N GLN A 625 -8.81 36.09 18.13
CA GLN A 625 -10.09 36.73 18.42
C GLN A 625 -10.80 36.06 19.60
N GLU A 626 -10.78 34.73 19.65
CA GLU A 626 -11.40 33.97 20.74
C GLU A 626 -10.66 34.10 22.08
N ILE A 627 -9.32 34.15 22.05
CA ILE A 627 -8.50 34.38 23.25
C ILE A 627 -8.67 35.83 23.75
N THR A 628 -8.89 36.79 22.86
CA THR A 628 -9.15 38.18 23.28
C THR A 628 -10.54 38.32 23.88
N SER A 629 -11.56 37.61 23.36
CA SER A 629 -12.91 37.60 23.94
C SER A 629 -12.98 36.85 25.26
N HIS A 630 -12.15 35.83 25.44
CA HIS A 630 -11.99 35.08 26.69
C HIS A 630 -10.55 35.23 27.18
N ALA A 631 -10.26 36.32 27.89
CA ALA A 631 -8.89 36.64 28.30
C ALA A 631 -8.36 35.60 29.31
N PHE A 632 -7.06 35.28 29.18
CA PHE A 632 -6.38 34.27 29.99
C PHE A 632 -6.47 34.56 31.49
N GLU A 633 -6.47 35.82 31.88
CA GLU A 633 -6.54 36.30 33.26
C GLU A 633 -7.84 35.90 33.98
N PHE A 634 -8.88 35.52 33.24
CA PHE A 634 -10.16 35.04 33.79
C PHE A 634 -10.33 33.51 33.65
N SER A 635 -9.28 32.79 33.26
CA SER A 635 -9.32 31.35 33.05
C SER A 635 -9.05 30.55 34.33
N ASN A 636 -9.58 29.32 34.38
CA ASN A 636 -9.30 28.39 35.48
C ASN A 636 -7.82 28.02 35.54
N GLU A 637 -7.15 27.96 34.39
CA GLU A 637 -5.72 27.66 34.25
C GLU A 637 -4.88 28.76 34.93
N TYR A 638 -5.23 30.03 34.72
CA TYR A 638 -4.58 31.16 35.40
C TYR A 638 -4.80 31.14 36.91
N HIS A 639 -6.05 30.92 37.35
CA HIS A 639 -6.37 30.84 38.78
C HIS A 639 -5.73 29.65 39.48
N SER A 640 -5.63 28.50 38.81
CA SER A 640 -4.93 27.31 39.32
C SER A 640 -3.46 27.61 39.59
N VAL A 641 -2.80 28.28 38.65
CA VAL A 641 -1.39 28.61 38.76
C VAL A 641 -1.11 29.67 39.83
N ILE A 642 -1.90 30.74 39.92
CA ILE A 642 -1.71 31.77 40.96
C ILE A 642 -1.97 31.24 42.37
N ASN A 643 -2.87 30.26 42.50
CA ASN A 643 -3.16 29.63 43.78
C ASN A 643 -2.19 28.49 44.14
N SER A 644 -1.30 28.09 43.24
CA SER A 644 -0.30 27.06 43.51
C SER A 644 0.70 27.52 44.56
N GLU A 645 1.18 26.57 45.37
CA GLU A 645 2.23 26.81 46.37
C GLU A 645 3.52 27.30 45.69
N GLU A 646 3.86 26.69 44.55
CA GLU A 646 5.04 27.04 43.73
C GLU A 646 5.04 28.51 43.29
N TYR A 647 3.90 29.02 42.79
CA TYR A 647 3.76 30.43 42.40
C TYR A 647 3.94 31.39 43.58
N ARG A 648 3.32 31.08 44.73
CA ARG A 648 3.42 31.90 45.95
C ARG A 648 4.85 31.91 46.48
N THR A 649 5.53 30.77 46.49
CA THR A 649 6.94 30.68 46.92
C THR A 649 7.85 31.53 46.03
N LEU A 650 7.70 31.42 44.71
CA LEU A 650 8.48 32.20 43.74
C LEU A 650 8.19 33.71 43.85
N GLN A 651 6.94 34.11 44.03
CA GLN A 651 6.60 35.53 44.26
C GLN A 651 7.27 36.08 45.51
N THR A 652 7.23 35.32 46.61
CA THR A 652 7.79 35.74 47.90
C THR A 652 9.32 35.83 47.81
N GLU A 653 9.95 34.85 47.14
CA GLU A 653 11.39 34.84 46.87
C GLU A 653 11.81 36.04 46.01
N ILE A 654 11.10 36.33 44.92
CA ILE A 654 11.37 37.50 44.06
C ILE A 654 11.25 38.81 44.85
N LEU A 655 10.24 38.93 45.72
CA LEU A 655 10.03 40.13 46.53
C LEU A 655 11.19 40.34 47.54
N GLN A 656 11.64 39.26 48.20
CA GLN A 656 12.80 39.30 49.09
C GLN A 656 14.10 39.64 48.34
N LEU A 657 14.31 39.06 47.15
CA LEU A 657 15.48 39.34 46.32
C LEU A 657 15.49 40.79 45.81
N LYS A 658 14.33 41.38 45.50
CA LYS A 658 14.21 42.82 45.15
C LYS A 658 14.59 43.73 46.32
N ILE A 659 14.17 43.41 47.54
CA ILE A 659 14.55 44.17 48.75
C ILE A 659 16.07 44.09 48.98
N ARG A 660 16.65 42.89 48.89
CA ARG A 660 18.10 42.69 49.06
C ARG A 660 18.92 43.41 48.00
N LEU A 661 18.44 43.44 46.76
CA LEU A 661 19.06 44.19 45.67
C LEU A 661 19.05 45.71 45.96
N ASN A 662 17.91 46.25 46.43
CA ASN A 662 17.80 47.66 46.81
C ASN A 662 18.68 48.04 48.01
N ASN A 663 18.96 47.09 48.90
CA ASN A 663 19.88 47.25 50.03
C ASN A 663 21.37 47.12 49.64
N GLY A 664 21.69 46.97 48.34
CA GLY A 664 23.06 46.94 47.81
C GLY A 664 23.70 45.55 47.74
N GLU A 665 22.96 44.47 47.99
CA GLU A 665 23.49 43.11 47.89
C GLU A 665 23.59 42.60 46.44
N LYS A 666 24.61 41.79 46.14
CA LYS A 666 24.82 41.18 44.81
C LYS A 666 23.90 39.98 44.59
N VAL A 667 22.59 40.22 44.40
CA VAL A 667 21.57 39.17 44.18
C VAL A 667 20.91 39.21 42.79
N LYS A 668 21.42 40.05 41.87
CA LYS A 668 20.81 40.31 40.55
C LYS A 668 20.60 39.05 39.70
N THR A 669 21.55 38.10 39.69
CA THR A 669 21.45 36.84 38.94
C THR A 669 20.36 35.91 39.49
N LYS A 670 20.30 35.73 40.82
CA LYS A 670 19.26 34.92 41.46
C LYS A 670 17.85 35.49 41.28
N LEU A 671 17.75 36.82 41.28
CA LEU A 671 16.49 37.51 40.97
C LEU A 671 16.03 37.19 39.55
N ALA A 672 16.93 37.34 38.56
CA ALA A 672 16.62 37.04 37.17
C ALA A 672 16.23 35.57 36.95
N GLU A 673 16.92 34.62 37.60
CA GLU A 673 16.56 33.19 37.55
C GLU A 673 15.15 32.92 38.10
N SER A 674 14.80 33.54 39.23
CA SER A 674 13.49 33.36 39.88
C SER A 674 12.36 34.00 39.06
N GLU A 675 12.60 35.20 38.50
CA GLU A 675 11.67 35.85 37.56
C GLU A 675 11.49 35.01 36.28
N LYS A 676 12.56 34.39 35.77
CA LYS A 676 12.49 33.47 34.62
C LYS A 676 11.68 32.22 34.94
N LYS A 677 11.85 31.62 36.13
CA LYS A 677 11.03 30.48 36.59
C LYS A 677 9.54 30.85 36.68
N LEU A 678 9.22 32.01 37.27
CA LEU A 678 7.84 32.49 37.36
C LEU A 678 7.22 32.71 35.98
N THR A 679 7.99 33.31 35.05
CA THR A 679 7.55 33.55 33.67
C THR A 679 7.30 32.22 32.93
N ARG A 680 8.18 31.24 33.09
CA ARG A 680 8.00 29.88 32.52
C ARG A 680 6.73 29.21 33.04
N LEU A 681 6.46 29.31 34.34
CA LEU A 681 5.28 28.74 34.98
C LEU A 681 3.98 29.38 34.44
N LEU A 682 3.94 30.71 34.32
CA LEU A 682 2.82 31.43 33.71
C LEU A 682 2.66 31.13 32.21
N ASN A 683 3.77 31.05 31.46
CA ASN A 683 3.75 30.73 30.04
C ASN A 683 3.22 29.31 29.79
N LYS A 684 3.57 28.34 30.63
CA LYS A 684 3.03 26.98 30.58
C LYS A 684 1.50 26.99 30.72
N ALA A 685 0.98 27.69 31.73
CA ALA A 685 -0.46 27.83 31.94
C ALA A 685 -1.17 28.53 30.78
N LYS A 686 -0.58 29.60 30.24
CA LYS A 686 -1.09 30.32 29.07
C LYS A 686 -1.13 29.43 27.84
N GLN A 687 -0.14 28.55 27.67
CA GLN A 687 -0.06 27.59 26.58
C GLN A 687 -1.11 26.48 26.72
N GLU A 688 -1.32 25.96 27.93
CA GLU A 688 -2.41 25.02 28.25
C GLU A 688 -3.78 25.63 27.94
N TYR A 689 -4.02 26.87 28.38
CA TYR A 689 -5.25 27.61 28.08
C TYR A 689 -5.48 27.79 26.58
N LYS A 690 -4.45 28.24 25.86
CA LYS A 690 -4.49 28.38 24.40
C LYS A 690 -4.80 27.07 23.70
N ASN A 691 -4.20 25.95 24.15
CA ASN A 691 -4.47 24.63 23.60
C ASN A 691 -5.90 24.17 23.86
N LYS A 692 -6.44 24.45 25.04
CA LYS A 692 -7.85 24.16 25.38
C LYS A 692 -8.84 24.94 24.52
N ILE A 693 -8.61 26.24 24.32
CA ILE A 693 -9.44 27.03 23.38
C ILE A 693 -9.31 26.47 21.97
N LYS A 694 -8.08 26.20 21.51
CA LYS A 694 -7.84 25.60 20.18
C LYS A 694 -8.63 24.29 20.02
N LEU A 695 -8.57 23.39 20.98
CA LEU A 695 -9.32 22.12 20.97
C LEU A 695 -10.83 22.33 20.94
N ARG A 696 -11.37 23.25 21.74
CA ARG A 696 -12.80 23.60 21.71
C ARG A 696 -13.22 24.10 20.34
N LEU A 697 -12.49 25.07 19.79
CA LEU A 697 -12.73 25.61 18.44
C LEU A 697 -12.55 24.57 17.34
N GLN A 698 -11.67 23.59 17.52
CA GLN A 698 -11.46 22.49 16.59
C GLN A 698 -12.61 21.48 16.55
N ASN A 699 -13.42 21.43 17.60
CA ASN A 699 -14.52 20.49 17.78
C ASN A 699 -15.90 21.16 17.68
N ASP A 700 -15.96 22.50 17.73
CA ASP A 700 -17.18 23.29 17.60
C ASP A 700 -17.50 23.57 16.12
N PRO A 701 -18.50 22.89 15.51
CA PRO A 701 -18.79 23.04 14.09
C PRO A 701 -19.38 24.41 13.72
N SER A 702 -19.86 25.18 14.71
CA SER A 702 -20.37 26.54 14.51
C SER A 702 -19.24 27.57 14.38
N SER A 703 -18.03 27.24 14.80
CA SER A 703 -16.90 28.16 14.79
C SER A 703 -16.27 28.34 13.40
N GLN A 704 -15.85 29.57 13.08
CA GLN A 704 -15.09 29.82 11.85
C GLN A 704 -13.76 29.06 11.83
N TYR A 705 -13.13 28.89 13.00
CA TYR A 705 -11.91 28.12 13.13
C TYR A 705 -12.11 26.67 12.66
N PHE A 706 -13.18 25.99 13.08
CA PHE A 706 -13.53 24.64 12.62
C PHE A 706 -13.67 24.58 11.10
N LYS A 707 -14.40 25.53 10.51
CA LYS A 707 -14.68 25.58 9.08
C LYS A 707 -13.40 25.71 8.24
N PHE A 708 -12.49 26.60 8.63
CA PHE A 708 -11.21 26.77 7.94
C PHE A 708 -10.21 25.65 8.22
N LYS A 709 -10.23 25.04 9.41
CA LYS A 709 -9.38 23.88 9.75
C LYS A 709 -9.77 22.66 8.93
N ASN A 710 -11.06 22.48 8.68
CA ASN A 710 -11.62 21.38 7.89
C ASN A 710 -11.87 21.76 6.43
N ILE A 711 -11.06 22.69 5.89
CA ILE A 711 -11.15 23.03 4.47
C ILE A 711 -10.79 21.83 3.60
N ALA A 712 -11.54 21.62 2.53
CA ALA A 712 -11.31 20.52 1.62
C ALA A 712 -10.31 20.89 0.54
N PHE A 713 -9.31 20.03 0.39
CA PHE A 713 -8.44 19.98 -0.77
C PHE A 713 -9.02 18.96 -1.72
N ILE A 714 -9.45 19.41 -2.91
CA ILE A 714 -10.11 18.57 -3.90
C ILE A 714 -9.40 18.63 -5.24
N LYS A 715 -9.56 17.58 -6.04
CA LYS A 715 -9.30 17.59 -7.48
C LYS A 715 -10.48 17.01 -8.22
N TYR A 716 -10.56 17.27 -9.52
CA TYR A 716 -11.48 16.54 -10.38
C TYR A 716 -11.16 15.03 -10.35
N GLY A 717 -12.21 14.22 -10.31
CA GLY A 717 -12.14 12.78 -10.10
C GLY A 717 -12.31 11.95 -11.38
N TYR A 718 -12.19 12.53 -12.58
CA TYR A 718 -12.33 11.76 -13.82
C TYR A 718 -11.03 11.02 -14.19
N ALA A 719 -9.89 11.65 -13.92
CA ALA A 719 -8.56 11.10 -14.15
C ALA A 719 -7.66 11.25 -12.93
N MET A 720 -6.83 10.24 -12.66
CA MET A 720 -5.83 10.27 -11.59
C MET A 720 -4.55 9.51 -11.92
N THR A 721 -3.55 9.63 -11.04
CA THR A 721 -2.31 8.86 -11.18
C THR A 721 -2.46 7.43 -10.70
N VAL A 722 -1.73 6.49 -11.33
CA VAL A 722 -1.70 5.08 -10.89
C VAL A 722 -1.34 4.95 -9.41
N HIS A 723 -0.41 5.77 -8.90
CA HIS A 723 -0.03 5.80 -7.48
C HIS A 723 -1.21 6.13 -6.54
N LYS A 724 -2.15 6.98 -6.95
CA LYS A 724 -3.37 7.22 -6.18
C LYS A 724 -4.36 6.08 -6.31
N ALA A 725 -4.39 5.43 -7.48
CA ALA A 725 -5.30 4.35 -7.81
C ALA A 725 -4.92 2.97 -7.21
N ILE A 726 -3.75 2.82 -6.56
CA ILE A 726 -3.23 1.49 -6.13
C ILE A 726 -4.25 0.69 -5.29
N SER A 727 -5.11 1.33 -4.50
CA SER A 727 -6.10 0.61 -3.70
C SER A 727 -7.48 0.48 -4.34
N TYR A 728 -7.70 0.97 -5.56
CA TYR A 728 -9.00 0.98 -6.22
C TYR A 728 -9.05 -0.04 -7.35
N LYS A 729 -10.25 -0.54 -7.66
CA LYS A 729 -10.53 -1.29 -8.87
C LYS A 729 -11.80 -0.77 -9.51
N TRP A 730 -11.83 -0.71 -10.83
CA TRP A 730 -13.01 -0.28 -11.60
C TRP A 730 -13.36 -1.32 -12.65
N PRO A 731 -14.65 -1.45 -13.04
CA PRO A 731 -15.06 -2.29 -14.15
C PRO A 731 -14.26 -1.98 -15.41
N GLN A 732 -14.15 -0.68 -15.74
CA GLN A 732 -13.46 -0.20 -16.92
C GLN A 732 -12.39 0.83 -16.57
N VAL A 733 -11.19 0.67 -17.15
CA VAL A 733 -10.08 1.63 -16.98
C VAL A 733 -9.58 2.07 -18.35
N ILE A 734 -9.46 3.38 -18.55
CA ILE A 734 -8.68 3.95 -19.65
C ILE A 734 -7.32 4.31 -19.10
N PHE A 735 -6.28 3.68 -19.61
CA PHE A 735 -4.92 3.88 -19.13
C PHE A 735 -4.08 4.57 -20.20
N ASN A 736 -3.70 5.81 -19.92
CA ASN A 736 -2.65 6.50 -20.66
C ASN A 736 -1.29 5.97 -20.19
N VAL A 737 -0.64 5.16 -21.05
CA VAL A 737 0.63 4.49 -20.73
C VAL A 737 1.87 5.31 -21.13
N ASP A 738 1.68 6.56 -21.58
CA ASP A 738 2.77 7.49 -21.86
C ASP A 738 3.35 8.07 -20.56
N GLN A 739 4.68 8.08 -20.47
CA GLN A 739 5.41 8.74 -19.38
C GLN A 739 6.75 9.31 -19.86
N ASP A 740 7.18 10.41 -19.24
CA ASP A 740 8.42 11.10 -19.62
C ASP A 740 9.69 10.48 -19.01
N ARG A 741 9.57 9.42 -18.20
CA ARG A 741 10.70 8.76 -17.50
C ARG A 741 11.27 7.53 -18.21
N GLY A 742 11.00 7.39 -19.50
CA GLY A 742 11.40 6.24 -20.32
C GLY A 742 10.55 4.99 -20.06
N ARG A 743 10.51 4.08 -21.03
CA ARG A 743 9.64 2.88 -20.99
C ARG A 743 10.38 1.55 -20.81
N THR A 744 11.71 1.57 -20.78
CA THR A 744 12.56 0.37 -20.86
C THR A 744 13.21 -0.01 -19.51
N ASN A 745 12.50 0.22 -18.40
CA ASN A 745 13.04 0.01 -17.06
C ASN A 745 12.02 -0.64 -16.11
N SER A 746 12.53 -1.23 -15.02
CA SER A 746 11.72 -1.90 -13.99
C SER A 746 10.58 -1.02 -13.46
N SER A 747 10.85 0.27 -13.22
CA SER A 747 9.84 1.21 -12.69
C SER A 747 8.66 1.40 -13.64
N TYR A 748 8.91 1.48 -14.96
CA TYR A 748 7.83 1.53 -15.97
C TYR A 748 7.00 0.25 -15.95
N PHE A 749 7.65 -0.91 -15.95
CA PHE A 749 6.95 -2.20 -15.98
C PHE A 749 6.12 -2.43 -14.70
N LYS A 750 6.62 -2.01 -13.52
CA LYS A 750 5.83 -2.02 -12.28
C LYS A 750 4.64 -1.07 -12.34
N TRP A 751 4.83 0.13 -12.88
CA TRP A 751 3.75 1.12 -13.05
C TRP A 751 2.69 0.63 -14.03
N LEU A 752 3.10 0.07 -15.17
CA LEU A 752 2.22 -0.51 -16.18
C LEU A 752 1.44 -1.70 -15.61
N TYR A 753 2.12 -2.63 -14.95
CA TYR A 753 1.49 -3.76 -14.26
C TYR A 753 0.44 -3.32 -13.22
N THR A 754 0.79 -2.33 -12.40
CA THR A 754 -0.09 -1.78 -11.37
C THR A 754 -1.32 -1.13 -12.00
N GLY A 755 -1.15 -0.35 -13.07
CA GLY A 755 -2.26 0.31 -13.77
C GLY A 755 -3.18 -0.68 -14.49
N ILE A 756 -2.61 -1.69 -15.18
CA ILE A 756 -3.40 -2.72 -15.88
C ILE A 756 -4.27 -3.49 -14.89
N SER A 757 -3.70 -3.87 -13.74
CA SER A 757 -4.41 -4.65 -12.72
C SER A 757 -5.46 -3.87 -11.91
N ARG A 758 -5.69 -2.57 -12.19
CA ARG A 758 -6.84 -1.83 -11.62
C ARG A 758 -8.14 -2.09 -12.39
N ALA A 759 -8.07 -2.60 -13.61
CA ALA A 759 -9.24 -2.98 -14.40
C ALA A 759 -9.78 -4.35 -13.97
N ILE A 760 -11.11 -4.48 -13.87
CA ILE A 760 -11.78 -5.75 -13.55
C ILE A 760 -12.22 -6.46 -14.84
N SER A 761 -13.00 -5.79 -15.69
CA SER A 761 -13.58 -6.41 -16.89
C SER A 761 -12.93 -5.94 -18.19
N GLN A 762 -12.55 -4.66 -18.28
CA GLN A 762 -12.02 -4.08 -19.52
C GLN A 762 -10.96 -3.01 -19.24
N ILE A 763 -9.89 -3.03 -20.02
CA ILE A 763 -8.88 -1.99 -20.06
C ILE A 763 -8.71 -1.45 -21.48
N ILE A 764 -8.58 -0.14 -21.58
CA ILE A 764 -8.27 0.58 -22.81
C ILE A 764 -6.90 1.22 -22.65
N LEU A 765 -5.94 0.79 -23.44
CA LEU A 765 -4.59 1.32 -23.47
C LEU A 765 -4.47 2.40 -24.54
N TYR A 766 -3.94 3.54 -24.14
CA TYR A 766 -3.60 4.66 -25.02
C TYR A 766 -2.10 4.95 -24.92
N GLY A 767 -1.43 5.06 -26.06
CA GLY A 767 0.03 5.29 -26.14
C GLY A 767 0.88 4.02 -25.93
N CYS A 768 0.26 2.83 -26.03
CA CYS A 768 0.93 1.55 -25.83
C CYS A 768 1.66 1.12 -27.10
N GLU A 769 2.88 1.59 -27.26
CA GLU A 769 3.79 1.12 -28.31
C GLU A 769 4.52 -0.14 -27.86
N PRO A 770 4.69 -1.15 -28.74
CA PRO A 770 5.50 -2.32 -28.43
C PRO A 770 6.93 -1.92 -28.09
N ILE A 771 7.49 -2.57 -27.07
CA ILE A 771 8.91 -2.48 -26.74
C ILE A 771 9.59 -3.71 -27.31
N ASN A 772 10.59 -3.50 -28.13
CA ASN A 772 11.38 -4.56 -28.73
C ASN A 772 12.87 -4.13 -28.82
N PRO A 773 13.82 -5.03 -29.11
CA PRO A 773 15.24 -4.67 -29.20
C PRO A 773 15.58 -3.63 -30.28
N LEU A 774 14.69 -3.40 -31.25
CA LEU A 774 14.77 -2.42 -32.32
C LEU A 774 13.97 -1.14 -32.01
N SER A 775 13.53 -0.92 -30.77
CA SER A 775 12.91 0.35 -30.37
C SER A 775 13.95 1.49 -30.41
N HIS A 776 13.93 2.27 -31.51
CA HIS A 776 14.80 3.41 -31.84
C HIS A 776 16.27 3.10 -32.24
N PRO A 777 16.54 2.33 -33.31
CA PRO A 777 17.90 2.08 -33.78
C PRO A 777 18.35 3.24 -34.70
N ASP A 778 19.53 3.81 -34.45
CA ASP A 778 20.14 4.75 -35.39
C ASP A 778 20.59 4.00 -36.66
N LEU A 779 19.84 4.14 -37.74
CA LEU A 779 20.19 3.57 -39.05
C LEU A 779 21.19 4.49 -39.77
N LYS A 780 22.46 4.07 -39.85
CA LYS A 780 23.54 4.86 -40.44
C LYS A 780 24.13 4.16 -41.67
N ILE A 781 24.55 4.96 -42.63
CA ILE A 781 25.41 4.50 -43.74
C ILE A 781 26.82 4.96 -43.43
N GLN A 782 27.79 4.04 -43.45
CA GLN A 782 29.17 4.41 -43.24
C GLN A 782 29.71 5.13 -44.49
N ASN A 783 29.84 6.46 -44.42
CA ASN A 783 30.53 7.23 -45.45
C ASN A 783 32.04 6.93 -45.38
N SER A 784 32.48 6.02 -46.25
CA SER A 784 33.85 5.53 -46.46
C SER A 784 34.99 6.38 -45.88
N THR A 785 35.39 6.16 -44.62
CA THR A 785 36.66 6.68 -44.06
C THR A 785 37.30 5.80 -42.97
N ASN A 786 36.84 4.56 -42.72
CA ASN A 786 37.59 3.59 -41.89
C ASN A 786 38.08 2.41 -42.74
N LYS A 787 39.29 2.57 -43.30
CA LYS A 787 39.95 1.62 -44.23
C LYS A 787 40.30 0.24 -43.65
N ASN A 788 40.11 -0.01 -42.36
CA ASN A 788 40.65 -1.22 -41.72
C ASN A 788 39.64 -2.34 -41.46
N ILE A 789 38.32 -2.10 -41.49
CA ILE A 789 37.31 -3.15 -41.25
C ILE A 789 36.74 -3.70 -42.57
N SER A 790 36.82 -2.95 -43.68
CA SER A 790 35.91 -3.16 -44.82
C SER A 790 36.42 -4.04 -45.97
N LYS A 791 37.68 -4.50 -46.00
CA LYS A 791 38.16 -5.34 -47.12
C LYS A 791 38.35 -6.81 -46.75
N ASP A 792 39.06 -7.09 -45.65
CA ASP A 792 39.39 -8.47 -45.27
C ASP A 792 38.16 -9.30 -44.83
N TRP A 793 37.15 -8.68 -44.21
CA TRP A 793 35.92 -9.38 -43.83
C TRP A 793 34.96 -9.54 -45.01
N VAL A 794 34.88 -8.57 -45.92
CA VAL A 794 33.96 -8.59 -47.08
C VAL A 794 34.41 -9.62 -48.13
N GLU A 795 35.72 -9.79 -48.35
CA GLU A 795 36.23 -10.56 -49.49
C GLU A 795 36.74 -11.99 -49.17
N SER A 796 36.97 -12.37 -47.91
CA SER A 796 37.93 -13.48 -47.67
C SER A 796 37.49 -14.70 -46.86
N TYR A 797 36.35 -14.72 -46.14
CA TYR A 797 36.07 -15.84 -45.22
C TYR A 797 34.60 -16.31 -45.21
N PHE A 798 34.37 -17.61 -45.01
CA PHE A 798 33.07 -18.21 -44.66
C PHE A 798 33.20 -19.00 -43.35
N THR A 799 32.18 -18.95 -42.49
CA THR A 799 32.15 -19.73 -41.24
C THR A 799 31.26 -20.97 -41.40
N SER A 800 31.73 -22.12 -40.90
CA SER A 800 30.93 -23.33 -40.79
C SER A 800 30.49 -23.47 -39.33
N LYS A 801 29.23 -23.18 -39.01
CA LYS A 801 28.72 -23.31 -37.63
C LYS A 801 27.53 -24.26 -37.59
N HIS A 802 27.78 -25.49 -37.15
CA HIS A 802 26.78 -26.37 -36.56
C HIS A 802 27.20 -26.73 -35.14
N SER A 803 26.21 -26.90 -34.25
CA SER A 803 26.21 -27.31 -32.82
C SER A 803 27.54 -27.41 -32.05
N SER A 804 27.61 -26.93 -30.81
CA SER A 804 28.81 -27.00 -29.94
C SER A 804 29.26 -28.41 -29.50
N ASP A 805 28.49 -29.47 -29.76
CA ASP A 805 28.83 -30.85 -29.37
C ASP A 805 29.61 -31.59 -30.47
N ILE A 806 30.90 -31.85 -30.22
CA ILE A 806 31.81 -32.52 -31.16
C ILE A 806 31.36 -33.96 -31.44
N ASP A 807 30.80 -34.68 -30.47
CA ASP A 807 30.47 -36.10 -30.64
C ASP A 807 29.20 -36.28 -31.48
N GLN A 808 28.22 -35.38 -31.34
CA GLN A 808 27.07 -35.33 -32.24
C GLN A 808 27.48 -34.98 -33.68
N LEU A 809 28.33 -33.96 -33.85
CA LEU A 809 28.84 -33.57 -35.18
C LEU A 809 29.64 -34.67 -35.86
N PHE A 810 30.52 -35.34 -35.10
CA PHE A 810 31.35 -36.41 -35.63
C PHE A 810 30.52 -37.63 -36.04
N THR A 811 29.40 -37.88 -35.35
CA THR A 811 28.46 -38.95 -35.71
C THR A 811 27.77 -38.68 -37.06
N ALA A 812 27.54 -37.41 -37.41
CA ALA A 812 26.87 -36.99 -38.63
C ALA A 812 27.74 -37.07 -39.91
N LEU A 813 29.06 -37.29 -39.79
CA LEU A 813 29.94 -37.49 -40.94
C LEU A 813 29.69 -38.85 -41.60
N ASN A 814 29.89 -38.93 -42.93
CA ASN A 814 29.91 -40.22 -43.62
C ASN A 814 31.05 -41.10 -43.08
N GLU A 815 30.79 -42.40 -42.85
CA GLU A 815 31.75 -43.35 -42.27
C GLU A 815 33.11 -43.35 -43.00
N ASN A 816 33.09 -43.19 -44.33
CA ASN A 816 34.30 -43.16 -45.16
C ASN A 816 35.19 -41.93 -44.90
N LEU A 817 34.62 -40.80 -44.43
CA LEU A 817 35.36 -39.57 -44.14
C LEU A 817 35.83 -39.50 -42.68
N LYS A 818 35.20 -40.27 -41.77
CA LYS A 818 35.61 -40.33 -40.35
C LYS A 818 37.05 -40.81 -40.19
N GLN A 819 37.52 -41.67 -41.11
CA GLN A 819 38.88 -42.23 -41.09
C GLN A 819 39.97 -41.18 -41.35
N ASP A 820 39.63 -40.05 -41.99
CA ASP A 820 40.59 -39.00 -42.31
C ASP A 820 40.89 -38.09 -41.11
N PHE A 821 40.00 -38.05 -40.10
CA PHE A 821 40.17 -37.24 -38.89
C PHE A 821 40.91 -38.00 -37.79
N THR A 822 42.20 -37.69 -37.59
CA THR A 822 42.99 -38.19 -36.45
C THR A 822 42.74 -37.38 -35.18
N ASP A 823 43.13 -37.90 -34.01
CA ASP A 823 42.96 -37.20 -32.71
C ASP A 823 43.58 -35.79 -32.68
N GLU A 824 44.63 -35.52 -33.47
CA GLU A 824 45.25 -34.20 -33.58
C GLU A 824 44.37 -33.18 -34.34
N PHE A 825 43.56 -33.65 -35.31
CA PHE A 825 42.74 -32.80 -36.19
C PHE A 825 41.23 -32.94 -35.94
N LYS A 826 40.82 -33.76 -34.98
CA LYS A 826 39.43 -33.91 -34.52
C LYS A 826 39.01 -32.71 -33.66
N ASN A 827 38.80 -31.56 -34.30
CA ASN A 827 38.27 -30.36 -33.65
C ASN A 827 36.97 -29.89 -34.31
N HIS A 828 36.19 -29.13 -33.52
CA HIS A 828 34.87 -28.62 -33.90
C HIS A 828 34.87 -27.86 -35.25
N ASN A 829 35.88 -27.03 -35.51
CA ASN A 829 35.94 -26.20 -36.71
C ASN A 829 36.16 -27.01 -37.98
N LEU A 830 37.06 -28.00 -37.97
CA LEU A 830 37.37 -28.82 -39.15
C LEU A 830 36.24 -29.81 -39.48
N ILE A 831 35.59 -30.37 -38.45
CA ILE A 831 34.41 -31.23 -38.61
C ILE A 831 33.26 -30.44 -39.24
N ASN A 832 33.01 -29.22 -38.73
CA ASN A 832 32.00 -28.34 -39.31
C ASN A 832 32.32 -27.93 -40.74
N LEU A 833 33.58 -27.67 -41.07
CA LEU A 833 33.99 -27.36 -42.45
C LEU A 833 33.66 -28.53 -43.38
N CYS A 834 33.93 -29.77 -42.96
CA CYS A 834 33.66 -30.95 -43.74
C CYS A 834 32.15 -31.16 -43.96
N LEU A 835 31.33 -31.01 -42.91
CA LEU A 835 29.87 -31.08 -43.02
C LEU A 835 29.32 -29.99 -43.96
N PHE A 836 29.83 -28.77 -43.85
CA PHE A 836 29.45 -27.66 -44.72
C PHE A 836 29.76 -27.92 -46.20
N ILE A 837 30.97 -28.42 -46.49
CA ILE A 837 31.35 -28.78 -47.86
C ILE A 837 30.49 -29.94 -48.37
N SER A 838 30.22 -30.93 -47.53
CA SER A 838 29.33 -32.05 -47.85
C SER A 838 27.92 -31.57 -48.19
N GLN A 839 27.41 -30.58 -47.48
CA GLN A 839 26.10 -29.96 -47.75
C GLN A 839 26.09 -29.19 -49.08
N LYS A 840 27.14 -28.42 -49.40
CA LYS A 840 27.26 -27.68 -50.68
C LYS A 840 27.20 -28.61 -51.89
N ILE A 841 27.82 -29.78 -51.76
CA ILE A 841 27.92 -30.74 -52.86
C ILE A 841 26.77 -31.75 -52.90
N GLN A 842 25.97 -31.88 -51.84
CA GLN A 842 24.90 -32.88 -51.70
C GLN A 842 23.92 -32.91 -52.89
N PHE A 843 23.60 -31.74 -53.45
CA PHE A 843 22.67 -31.60 -54.59
C PHE A 843 23.39 -31.42 -55.93
N SER A 844 24.70 -31.63 -55.95
CA SER A 844 25.54 -31.62 -57.14
C SER A 844 26.02 -33.05 -57.43
N LYS A 845 26.47 -33.31 -58.65
CA LYS A 845 27.08 -34.61 -59.01
C LYS A 845 28.50 -34.76 -58.47
N LEU A 846 28.82 -34.19 -57.30
CA LEU A 846 30.18 -34.14 -56.73
C LEU A 846 30.24 -34.92 -55.41
N THR A 847 31.36 -35.60 -55.18
CA THR A 847 31.61 -36.42 -54.00
C THR A 847 32.99 -36.14 -53.41
N ILE A 848 33.11 -36.13 -52.07
CA ILE A 848 34.42 -36.05 -51.39
C ILE A 848 35.00 -37.46 -51.32
N GLN A 849 36.20 -37.64 -51.88
CA GLN A 849 36.94 -38.90 -51.88
C GLN A 849 37.88 -39.02 -50.67
N GLY A 850 38.35 -37.89 -50.14
CA GLY A 850 39.20 -37.86 -48.96
C GLY A 850 39.67 -36.45 -48.61
N ILE A 851 40.16 -36.31 -47.39
CA ILE A 851 40.59 -35.05 -46.79
C ILE A 851 42.06 -35.17 -46.36
N ILE A 852 42.87 -34.15 -46.65
CA ILE A 852 44.25 -34.07 -46.18
C ILE A 852 44.38 -32.85 -45.27
N HIS A 853 44.61 -33.12 -43.99
CA HIS A 853 44.80 -32.11 -42.95
C HIS A 853 46.24 -31.59 -42.90
N LYS A 854 46.42 -30.27 -42.86
CA LYS A 854 47.68 -29.58 -42.57
C LYS A 854 47.42 -28.39 -41.65
N LYS A 855 48.40 -28.01 -40.84
CA LYS A 855 48.28 -26.81 -39.99
C LYS A 855 47.92 -25.58 -40.85
N TYR A 856 46.79 -24.95 -40.55
CA TYR A 856 46.23 -23.78 -41.25
C TYR A 856 45.81 -24.02 -42.70
N GLN A 857 45.73 -25.28 -43.16
CA GLN A 857 45.40 -25.63 -44.53
C GLN A 857 44.69 -26.99 -44.62
N GLU A 858 43.50 -27.00 -45.20
CA GLU A 858 42.74 -28.20 -45.52
C GLU A 858 42.71 -28.47 -47.03
N ILE A 859 42.82 -29.73 -47.43
CA ILE A 859 42.78 -30.12 -48.84
C ILE A 859 41.72 -31.21 -49.06
N TYR A 860 40.65 -30.87 -49.79
CA TYR A 860 39.56 -31.76 -50.14
C TYR A 860 39.79 -32.36 -51.54
N GLN A 861 39.69 -33.67 -51.66
CA GLN A 861 39.70 -34.36 -52.94
C GLN A 861 38.26 -34.60 -53.39
N ILE A 862 37.84 -33.95 -54.48
CA ILE A 862 36.46 -33.97 -54.97
C ILE A 862 36.41 -34.61 -56.36
N SER A 863 35.45 -35.49 -56.60
CA SER A 863 35.24 -36.16 -57.89
C SER A 863 33.80 -36.05 -58.40
N GLU A 864 33.59 -36.20 -59.71
CA GLU A 864 32.24 -36.31 -60.29
C GLU A 864 31.68 -37.73 -60.10
N GLU A 865 30.47 -37.85 -59.55
CA GLU A 865 29.80 -39.13 -59.26
C GLU A 865 29.62 -39.99 -60.51
N SER A 866 29.30 -39.37 -61.65
CA SER A 866 29.13 -40.06 -62.93
C SER A 866 30.45 -40.40 -63.64
N ASN A 867 31.59 -39.81 -63.23
CA ASN A 867 32.88 -40.06 -63.85
C ASN A 867 34.03 -39.84 -62.85
N PRO A 868 34.53 -40.89 -62.18
CA PRO A 868 35.57 -40.78 -61.17
C PRO A 868 36.93 -40.34 -61.71
N ASN A 869 37.14 -40.31 -63.04
CA ASN A 869 38.35 -39.74 -63.64
C ASN A 869 38.33 -38.20 -63.65
N LYS A 870 37.17 -37.57 -63.39
CA LYS A 870 37.09 -36.13 -63.16
C LYS A 870 37.33 -35.82 -61.69
N THR A 871 38.49 -35.26 -61.37
CA THR A 871 38.89 -34.98 -59.99
C THR A 871 39.46 -33.58 -59.83
N ALA A 872 39.23 -32.97 -58.67
CA ALA A 872 39.79 -31.69 -58.27
C ALA A 872 40.31 -31.76 -56.82
N ARG A 873 41.47 -31.14 -56.57
CA ARG A 873 42.00 -30.90 -55.23
C ARG A 873 41.70 -29.47 -54.84
N VAL A 874 40.86 -29.28 -53.84
CA VAL A 874 40.44 -27.97 -53.34
C VAL A 874 41.17 -27.66 -52.05
N ILE A 875 41.86 -26.51 -52.01
CA ILE A 875 42.56 -25.99 -50.84
C ILE A 875 41.71 -24.93 -50.16
N ILE A 876 41.61 -25.03 -48.84
CA ILE A 876 40.97 -24.06 -47.95
C ILE A 876 41.96 -23.72 -46.84
N TYR A 877 42.39 -22.47 -46.74
CA TYR A 877 43.26 -22.01 -45.65
C TYR A 877 42.42 -21.61 -44.45
N TYR A 878 42.94 -21.77 -43.23
CA TYR A 878 42.25 -21.33 -42.01
C TYR A 878 43.18 -20.67 -41.00
N ASP A 879 42.65 -19.80 -40.13
CA ASP A 879 43.42 -19.15 -39.06
C ASP A 879 43.27 -19.84 -37.70
N GLN A 880 43.97 -19.33 -36.68
CA GLN A 880 43.91 -19.86 -35.30
C GLN A 880 42.52 -19.75 -34.66
N ASN A 881 41.64 -18.92 -35.22
CA ASN A 881 40.28 -18.69 -34.73
C ASN A 881 39.23 -19.49 -35.53
N GLY A 882 39.65 -20.41 -36.43
CA GLY A 882 38.75 -21.24 -37.22
C GLY A 882 38.09 -20.54 -38.41
N ARG A 883 38.64 -19.42 -38.90
CA ARG A 883 38.11 -18.71 -40.07
C ARG A 883 38.66 -19.30 -41.36
N PHE A 884 37.79 -19.72 -42.27
CA PHE A 884 38.19 -20.39 -43.52
C PHE A 884 38.20 -19.44 -44.72
N LYS A 885 39.31 -19.42 -45.48
CA LYS A 885 39.41 -18.68 -46.74
C LYS A 885 38.61 -19.32 -47.85
N LEU A 886 38.19 -18.53 -48.84
CA LEU A 886 37.50 -19.04 -50.03
C LEU A 886 38.26 -20.22 -50.69
N PRO A 887 37.56 -21.29 -51.11
CA PRO A 887 38.19 -22.45 -51.69
C PRO A 887 38.90 -22.09 -52.99
N THR A 888 40.08 -22.68 -53.20
CA THR A 888 40.88 -22.57 -54.42
C THR A 888 41.23 -23.95 -54.94
N VAL A 889 41.30 -24.13 -56.26
CA VAL A 889 41.67 -25.43 -56.83
C VAL A 889 43.18 -25.49 -57.02
N GLN A 890 43.83 -26.47 -56.41
CA GLN A 890 45.26 -26.76 -56.58
C GLN A 890 45.55 -27.47 -57.89
N LYS A 891 44.70 -28.45 -58.25
CA LYS A 891 44.85 -29.31 -59.42
C LYS A 891 43.49 -29.86 -59.81
N SER A 892 43.16 -29.87 -61.11
CA SER A 892 41.93 -30.47 -61.64
C SER A 892 42.22 -31.23 -62.93
N GLN A 893 41.50 -32.33 -63.14
CA GLN A 893 41.47 -33.07 -64.40
C GLN A 893 40.01 -33.36 -64.75
N PRO A 894 39.49 -32.92 -65.91
CA PRO A 894 40.04 -31.91 -66.81
C PRO A 894 40.10 -30.52 -66.15
N THR A 895 40.79 -29.55 -66.76
CA THR A 895 40.98 -28.20 -66.19
C THR A 895 39.65 -27.48 -65.96
N GLU A 896 38.68 -27.64 -66.88
CA GLU A 896 37.33 -27.07 -66.80
C GLU A 896 36.50 -27.59 -65.61
N PHE A 897 36.85 -28.75 -65.05
CA PHE A 897 36.18 -29.27 -63.86
C PHE A 897 36.46 -28.42 -62.61
N ALA A 898 37.57 -27.67 -62.59
CA ALA A 898 37.90 -26.74 -61.52
C ALA A 898 36.84 -25.66 -61.35
N ASP A 899 36.35 -25.10 -62.47
CA ASP A 899 35.37 -24.02 -62.47
C ASP A 899 34.01 -24.51 -61.97
N ASN A 900 33.60 -25.74 -62.35
CA ASN A 900 32.38 -26.37 -61.84
C ASN A 900 32.45 -26.60 -60.32
N VAL A 901 33.55 -27.16 -59.83
CA VAL A 901 33.76 -27.41 -58.39
C VAL A 901 33.78 -26.09 -57.62
N LEU A 902 34.47 -25.06 -58.11
CA LEU A 902 34.48 -23.74 -57.47
C LEU A 902 33.12 -23.06 -57.51
N LEU A 903 32.35 -23.20 -58.60
CA LEU A 903 31.00 -22.65 -58.72
C LEU A 903 30.07 -23.27 -57.67
N VAL A 904 30.14 -24.60 -57.46
CA VAL A 904 29.35 -25.29 -56.43
C VAL A 904 29.78 -24.88 -55.03
N LEU A 905 31.08 -24.88 -54.73
CA LEU A 905 31.58 -24.59 -53.38
C LEU A 905 31.45 -23.12 -52.98
N ARG A 906 31.51 -22.19 -53.95
CA ARG A 906 31.33 -20.74 -53.70
C ARG A 906 29.88 -20.28 -53.82
N LYS A 907 28.94 -21.17 -54.17
CA LYS A 907 27.51 -20.85 -54.18
C LYS A 907 27.08 -20.39 -52.79
N LYS A 908 26.41 -19.25 -52.64
CA LYS A 908 25.91 -18.78 -51.34
C LYS A 908 24.88 -19.74 -50.77
N ILE A 909 24.92 -20.02 -49.46
CA ILE A 909 23.89 -20.80 -48.74
C ILE A 909 23.15 -19.82 -47.84
N ALA A 910 21.83 -19.90 -47.85
CA ALA A 910 20.97 -19.18 -46.91
C ALA A 910 21.00 -19.88 -45.55
N ILE A 911 21.24 -19.12 -44.49
CA ILE A 911 20.98 -19.57 -43.11
C ILE A 911 19.47 -19.54 -42.90
N THR A 912 18.87 -20.70 -42.61
CA THR A 912 17.42 -20.86 -42.41
C THR A 912 17.00 -20.89 -40.93
N GLN A 913 17.93 -21.18 -40.01
CA GLN A 913 17.69 -21.16 -38.57
C GLN A 913 19.00 -20.86 -37.83
N LEU A 914 18.97 -19.93 -36.87
CA LEU A 914 20.13 -19.47 -36.12
C LEU A 914 20.09 -19.93 -34.67
N ILE A 915 21.23 -20.45 -34.21
CA ILE A 915 21.54 -20.74 -32.81
C ILE A 915 22.85 -20.00 -32.51
N LEU A 916 22.77 -18.87 -31.81
CA LEU A 916 23.94 -18.08 -31.41
C LEU A 916 24.75 -18.81 -30.33
N GLU A 917 26.07 -18.58 -30.29
CA GLU A 917 26.98 -19.16 -29.27
C GLU A 917 26.65 -18.65 -27.87
N ARG A 918 26.21 -17.39 -27.78
CA ARG A 918 25.70 -16.80 -26.54
C ARG A 918 24.21 -17.10 -26.44
N GLN A 919 23.79 -17.74 -25.36
CA GLN A 919 22.40 -18.10 -25.08
C GLN A 919 21.51 -16.89 -24.73
N ASP A 920 21.68 -15.77 -25.42
CA ASP A 920 20.82 -14.61 -25.27
C ASP A 920 19.53 -14.88 -26.03
N THR A 921 18.48 -15.20 -25.29
CA THR A 921 17.17 -15.58 -25.86
C THR A 921 16.59 -14.48 -26.76
N TRP A 922 16.77 -13.20 -26.39
CA TRP A 922 16.26 -12.08 -27.18
C TRP A 922 16.99 -11.92 -28.53
N ARG A 923 18.32 -12.12 -28.59
CA ARG A 923 19.10 -12.03 -29.84
C ARG A 923 18.73 -13.14 -30.81
N ASN A 924 18.59 -14.36 -30.30
CA ASN A 924 18.12 -15.50 -31.09
C ASN A 924 16.72 -15.26 -31.65
N ASN A 925 15.78 -14.77 -30.82
CA ASN A 925 14.41 -14.46 -31.26
C ASN A 925 14.40 -13.37 -32.34
N LEU A 926 15.16 -12.29 -32.14
CA LEU A 926 15.26 -11.19 -33.09
C LEU A 926 15.79 -11.66 -34.45
N TYR A 927 16.93 -12.37 -34.48
CA TYR A 927 17.52 -12.79 -35.76
C TYR A 927 16.69 -13.85 -36.46
N ASN A 928 16.08 -14.79 -35.74
CA ASN A 928 15.18 -15.76 -36.36
C ASN A 928 13.95 -15.07 -36.99
N ASN A 929 13.38 -14.05 -36.35
CA ASN A 929 12.28 -13.27 -36.94
C ASN A 929 12.74 -12.46 -38.17
N LEU A 930 13.93 -11.85 -38.11
CA LEU A 930 14.50 -11.15 -39.27
C LEU A 930 14.79 -12.10 -40.45
N ILE A 931 15.26 -13.34 -40.19
CA ILE A 931 15.43 -14.36 -41.23
C ILE A 931 14.09 -14.65 -41.92
N GLU A 932 13.02 -14.83 -41.14
CA GLU A 932 11.69 -15.12 -41.67
C GLU A 932 11.15 -13.95 -42.53
N LYS A 933 11.19 -12.72 -41.98
CA LYS A 933 10.73 -11.51 -42.69
C LYS A 933 11.55 -11.20 -43.94
N LEU A 934 12.88 -11.28 -43.87
CA LEU A 934 13.75 -11.05 -45.03
C LEU A 934 13.62 -12.17 -46.07
N GLY A 935 13.41 -13.42 -45.63
CA GLY A 935 13.18 -14.56 -46.50
C GLY A 935 11.95 -14.39 -47.39
N SER A 936 10.87 -13.79 -46.86
CA SER A 936 9.67 -13.44 -47.65
C SER A 936 9.94 -12.45 -48.80
N ARG A 937 11.07 -11.73 -48.72
CA ARG A 937 11.56 -10.77 -49.72
C ARG A 937 12.79 -11.27 -50.49
N GLU A 938 13.05 -12.58 -50.43
CA GLU A 938 14.17 -13.27 -51.10
C GLU A 938 15.57 -12.76 -50.69
N ILE A 939 15.68 -12.18 -49.49
CA ILE A 939 16.93 -11.78 -48.87
C ILE A 939 17.25 -12.77 -47.76
N TYR A 940 18.48 -13.29 -47.76
CA TYR A 940 18.88 -14.34 -46.83
C TYR A 940 20.17 -13.97 -46.10
N PHE A 941 20.29 -14.49 -44.88
CA PHE A 941 21.51 -14.42 -44.10
C PHE A 941 22.59 -15.32 -44.74
N GLU A 942 23.75 -14.74 -45.02
CA GLU A 942 24.94 -15.43 -45.51
C GLU A 942 25.87 -15.84 -44.36
N ASP A 943 26.09 -14.94 -43.40
CA ASP A 943 27.02 -15.16 -42.27
C ASP A 943 26.72 -14.21 -41.09
N ILE A 944 27.04 -14.62 -39.86
CA ILE A 944 26.97 -13.80 -38.64
C ILE A 944 28.26 -13.95 -37.83
N TYR A 945 28.80 -12.82 -37.39
CA TYR A 945 29.96 -12.75 -36.48
C TYR A 945 29.59 -12.04 -35.18
N GLU A 946 29.62 -12.78 -34.07
CA GLU A 946 29.25 -12.31 -32.72
C GLU A 946 30.41 -11.62 -32.00
N ASN A 947 30.17 -10.49 -31.31
CA ASN A 947 31.11 -9.93 -30.33
C ASN A 947 30.44 -9.65 -28.97
N ASN A 948 31.09 -8.85 -28.11
CA ASN A 948 30.54 -8.42 -26.82
C ASN A 948 29.54 -7.28 -26.92
N PHE A 949 29.65 -6.44 -27.96
CA PHE A 949 28.92 -5.17 -28.06
C PHE A 949 28.35 -4.93 -29.46
N TYR A 950 28.70 -5.78 -30.43
CA TYR A 950 28.21 -5.65 -31.79
C TYR A 950 28.25 -6.99 -32.52
N ASP A 951 27.33 -7.17 -33.45
CA ASP A 951 27.33 -8.31 -34.36
C ASP A 951 27.52 -7.80 -35.79
N LEU A 952 28.23 -8.57 -36.61
CA LEU A 952 28.38 -8.30 -38.04
C LEU A 952 27.58 -9.34 -38.81
N ILE A 953 26.72 -8.88 -39.72
CA ILE A 953 25.81 -9.74 -40.47
C ILE A 953 25.99 -9.50 -41.96
N LYS A 954 26.12 -10.58 -42.73
CA LYS A 954 26.13 -10.55 -44.18
C LYS A 954 24.78 -11.05 -44.70
N LEU A 955 24.19 -10.30 -45.62
CA LEU A 955 22.94 -10.60 -46.29
C LEU A 955 23.16 -10.63 -47.81
N PHE A 956 22.41 -11.46 -48.51
CA PHE A 956 22.40 -11.50 -49.97
C PHE A 956 21.00 -11.67 -50.54
N ASN A 957 20.77 -11.14 -51.74
CA ASN A 957 19.56 -11.38 -52.52
C ASN A 957 19.81 -12.46 -53.57
N VAL A 958 18.92 -13.44 -53.69
CA VAL A 958 19.08 -14.57 -54.62
C VAL A 958 18.92 -14.15 -56.08
N ASN A 959 18.03 -13.21 -56.37
CA ASN A 959 17.66 -12.83 -57.73
C ASN A 959 18.64 -11.82 -58.35
N THR A 960 19.16 -10.88 -57.56
CA THR A 960 20.08 -9.85 -58.04
C THR A 960 21.56 -10.13 -57.69
N ASN A 961 21.82 -11.15 -56.87
CA ASN A 961 23.14 -11.50 -56.34
C ASN A 961 23.86 -10.34 -55.59
N SER A 962 23.13 -9.30 -55.22
CA SER A 962 23.64 -8.18 -54.46
C SER A 962 23.90 -8.59 -53.00
N GLN A 963 24.80 -7.85 -52.34
CA GLN A 963 25.23 -8.11 -50.96
C GLN A 963 25.12 -6.86 -50.12
N LEU A 964 24.76 -7.09 -48.86
CA LEU A 964 24.66 -6.08 -47.82
C LEU A 964 25.35 -6.61 -46.56
N CYS A 965 26.32 -5.87 -46.05
CA CYS A 965 27.04 -6.17 -44.82
C CYS A 965 26.70 -5.10 -43.79
N ILE A 966 26.11 -5.52 -42.67
CA ILE A 966 25.67 -4.63 -41.60
C ILE A 966 26.41 -4.92 -40.30
N LYS A 967 26.62 -3.87 -39.51
CA LYS A 967 27.05 -3.93 -38.13
C LYS A 967 25.88 -3.51 -37.25
N ILE A 968 25.52 -4.35 -36.30
CA ILE A 968 24.48 -4.10 -35.31
C ILE A 968 25.18 -3.90 -33.96
N ASP A 969 25.23 -2.67 -33.47
CA ASP A 969 25.74 -2.35 -32.14
C ASP A 969 24.61 -2.45 -31.11
N TYR A 970 24.87 -3.07 -29.96
CA TYR A 970 23.91 -3.20 -28.87
C TYR A 970 24.47 -2.66 -27.55
N ASN A 971 23.58 -2.16 -26.69
CA ASN A 971 23.92 -1.75 -25.34
C ASN A 971 23.84 -2.95 -24.37
N LEU A 972 24.34 -2.76 -23.15
CA LEU A 972 24.30 -3.77 -22.08
C LEU A 972 22.87 -4.13 -21.62
N GLU A 973 21.86 -3.38 -22.06
CA GLU A 973 20.45 -3.53 -21.68
C GLU A 973 19.63 -4.31 -22.73
N GLY A 974 20.29 -4.79 -23.81
CA GLY A 974 19.66 -5.59 -24.85
C GLY A 974 18.93 -4.79 -25.93
N PHE A 975 19.21 -3.49 -26.06
CA PHE A 975 18.72 -2.65 -27.16
C PHE A 975 19.79 -2.45 -28.22
N ILE A 976 19.35 -2.40 -29.47
CA ILE A 976 20.20 -2.04 -30.60
C ILE A 976 20.36 -0.53 -30.63
N SER A 977 21.60 -0.05 -30.47
CA SER A 977 21.91 1.37 -30.48
C SER A 977 22.05 1.91 -31.90
N THR A 978 22.81 1.21 -32.75
CA THR A 978 23.03 1.62 -34.14
C THR A 978 23.07 0.42 -35.07
N ILE A 979 22.47 0.54 -36.24
CA ILE A 979 22.67 -0.39 -37.35
C ILE A 979 23.39 0.36 -38.47
N THR A 980 24.61 -0.07 -38.77
CA THR A 980 25.46 0.55 -39.78
C THR A 980 25.62 -0.34 -40.99
N ALA A 981 25.23 0.13 -42.17
CA ALA A 981 25.63 -0.51 -43.42
C ALA A 981 27.13 -0.25 -43.65
N ILE A 982 27.96 -1.28 -43.46
CA ILE A 982 29.41 -1.22 -43.70
C ILE A 982 29.70 -1.28 -45.20
N HIS A 983 28.96 -2.14 -45.90
CA HIS A 983 29.16 -2.38 -47.33
C HIS A 983 27.84 -2.76 -47.98
N CYS A 984 27.53 -2.18 -49.13
CA CYS A 984 26.31 -2.46 -49.86
C CYS A 984 26.55 -2.29 -51.35
N ASN A 985 26.36 -3.36 -52.13
CA ASN A 985 26.61 -3.35 -53.57
C ASN A 985 25.43 -2.74 -54.35
N ASP A 986 24.25 -2.72 -53.73
CA ASP A 986 23.03 -2.20 -54.31
C ASP A 986 22.23 -1.46 -53.24
N SER A 987 22.09 -0.14 -53.41
CA SER A 987 21.34 0.71 -52.48
C SER A 987 19.89 0.26 -52.23
N SER A 988 19.28 -0.51 -53.14
CA SER A 988 17.93 -1.05 -52.99
C SER A 988 17.85 -2.07 -51.85
N LEU A 989 18.88 -2.91 -51.65
CA LEU A 989 18.96 -3.89 -50.56
C LEU A 989 18.90 -3.22 -49.18
N TRP A 990 19.64 -2.13 -49.02
CA TRP A 990 19.63 -1.38 -47.77
C TRP A 990 18.26 -0.78 -47.50
N LYS A 991 17.58 -0.23 -48.51
CA LYS A 991 16.21 0.27 -48.36
C LYS A 991 15.23 -0.84 -47.95
N ILE A 992 15.28 -2.00 -48.61
CA ILE A 992 14.43 -3.15 -48.26
C ILE A 992 14.69 -3.60 -46.83
N PHE A 993 15.95 -3.64 -46.40
CA PHE A 993 16.30 -3.95 -45.01
C PHE A 993 15.73 -2.91 -44.04
N GLN A 994 15.85 -1.61 -44.35
CA GLN A 994 15.26 -0.54 -43.55
C GLN A 994 13.74 -0.67 -43.45
N GLU A 995 13.05 -1.02 -44.53
CA GLU A 995 11.61 -1.29 -44.54
C GLU A 995 11.25 -2.48 -43.63
N VAL A 996 12.00 -3.58 -43.67
CA VAL A 996 11.75 -4.72 -42.78
C VAL A 996 11.95 -4.36 -41.31
N ILE A 997 12.95 -3.54 -41.00
CA ILE A 997 13.16 -3.02 -39.63
C ILE A 997 12.00 -2.09 -39.23
N GLN A 998 11.48 -1.28 -40.16
CA GLN A 998 10.32 -0.42 -39.91
C GLN A 998 9.03 -1.22 -39.74
N GLU A 999 8.82 -2.32 -40.47
CA GLU A 999 7.67 -3.23 -40.30
C GLU A 999 7.78 -4.13 -39.07
N TYR A 1000 8.96 -4.18 -38.45
CA TYR A 1000 9.14 -4.85 -37.18
C TYR A 1000 8.69 -3.98 -36.01
N ASN A 1001 8.84 -2.66 -36.13
CA ASN A 1001 8.39 -1.67 -35.16
C ASN A 1001 6.93 -1.28 -35.39
#